data_AF-A0AAD5BBK3-F1
#
_entry.id   AF-A0AAD5BBK3-F1
#
_cell.length_a   1.000
_cell.length_b   1.000
_cell.length_c   1.000
_cell.angle_alpha   90.00
_cell.angle_beta   90.00
_cell.angle_gamma   90.00
#
_symmetry.space_group_name_H-M   'P 1'
#
loop_
_entity.id
_entity.type
_entity.pdbx_description
1 polymer ?
#
loop_
_entity_poly.entity_id
_entity_poly.type
_entity_poly.pdbx_seq_one_letter_code
_entity_poly.pdbx_strand_id
1 'polypeptide(L)'
;MPSTTINLRSSEAITKFLRSKNEDVQHILNLAREVLDHKLDAYLPNAGEFILSLLVDRLNDRSNSSSFGKWKYNNDVWNLLEKVLSTKSPSQTDANLLQNLKIIDLTILLLDSDDVQSWNCLPVVCRVLLIFMQQSFLEIDESTGVRLLKATLNFTEKDLYQTISISLDPIVINLYWNSSSQGAFEVSKRTYSQFFEELFYPLTRYLSSGTHTPTKHLYEEVFTKRIFNPDNISYMSQNFGKFLTKHNMDNAVLVFFFQKAVQKLASSNMNLCTELFDVIVETSPELSESLISIMADSQHAIPQDFITSVYAKEVASKKFINLNWDMVKYIFELDSELAASKSKFVFEKYNSAFNLNEKVLPVGKVVVSAYAKNRELVDFLLKVWPKAIAKDELWDGEEFILHVASCVNYLSEKQLVHVIEASPKLSTEACAALLSALTKGMISAPPSLVDSLESRFLQLKDVINTTDNFWEIRYNLLILYGTNFDIPESLLKLDYDMYYHYTIFRLLELNVLSAYSEKQQAQFILFLRDNENITPSVLRRWFIVVNDYFTFDNMTGLLKIGLKMNVLCGIDDEFYEQKNIMNCCVRLFITDPISYSDQIDTVPLSCYARGPKRDLLDTLANAYLSSKDTRALKCIDYLLESASYQSIIERDFSVLLQLWDISSHEEARKYMDSISKKVWKSNIDMIRSEDNRKYVDNAIESLLSGVNNDSDAGVSSYMEITLSVVTLPWKTLAKEYLSKFEKLVLAFKNSCTRHLKKRRGLIKNSTLVWILQGLAGIPRSMINFDDVSVIIKQIGNQVDEDAIKQSLFRLICKTAEPDLRSAKFVLSLYSILNNDVAVPHLHQDVVEYLKTLADSDLEVYQQVCSFVIMSAEIVEKEFVDSTYLVVSALLSTIPRECDEALLTGLFSCYLKVPSHSISLKVMSNVVVNLKWLLTHKSWMFTQYVLEMAIGIVAEMLVTSSNKVQIDVEELFLQSSQTVSQMLLHHRFKLSTRHHLVVNLMCTFLERLIEPALLGHSVAAASAFTRLLSNLCEPQEHVKDASTSSWSDSSNPRLTTQSNIHKKSLRSHMPYFMINYIHLSLKFTFQKQVNDILVVGIYTVFDILSKSELSIVNSALDYAGKALYKSLYRDYQEYWKWKDQ
;
A
#
# COMPACT_ATOMS: atom_id res chain seq x y z
N MET A 1 -29.08 18.11 -55.07
CA MET A 1 -28.84 17.38 -56.33
C MET A 1 -29.58 16.05 -56.26
N PRO A 2 -30.18 15.57 -57.36
CA PRO A 2 -31.28 14.61 -57.32
C PRO A 2 -30.81 13.20 -56.93
N SER A 3 -31.58 12.60 -56.02
CA SER A 3 -31.56 11.20 -55.64
C SER A 3 -31.78 10.30 -56.86
N THR A 4 -30.74 9.56 -57.27
CA THR A 4 -30.91 8.38 -58.11
C THR A 4 -31.57 7.29 -57.27
N THR A 5 -32.89 7.37 -57.13
CA THR A 5 -33.74 6.26 -56.68
C THR A 5 -33.66 5.14 -57.70
N ILE A 6 -32.69 4.26 -57.52
CA ILE A 6 -32.69 2.95 -58.16
C ILE A 6 -33.92 2.22 -57.61
N ASN A 7 -34.85 1.83 -58.48
CA ASN A 7 -36.08 1.11 -58.12
C ASN A 7 -35.74 -0.30 -57.60
N LEU A 8 -35.26 -0.40 -56.36
CA LEU A 8 -34.90 -1.64 -55.68
C LEU A 8 -36.13 -2.22 -54.96
N ARG A 9 -37.13 -2.66 -55.73
CA ARG A 9 -38.41 -3.19 -55.20
C ARG A 9 -38.41 -4.71 -54.93
N SER A 10 -37.29 -5.40 -55.14
CA SER A 10 -37.18 -6.86 -54.91
C SER A 10 -35.86 -7.22 -54.22
N SER A 11 -35.88 -8.31 -53.44
CA SER A 11 -34.69 -8.83 -52.74
C SER A 11 -33.57 -9.25 -53.72
N GLU A 12 -33.94 -9.66 -54.94
CA GLU A 12 -32.98 -9.95 -56.04
C GLU A 12 -32.27 -8.68 -56.53
N ALA A 13 -33.01 -7.57 -56.69
CA ALA A 13 -32.41 -6.31 -57.12
C ALA A 13 -31.44 -5.75 -56.07
N ILE A 14 -31.79 -5.87 -54.77
CA ILE A 14 -30.95 -5.45 -53.65
C ILE A 14 -29.66 -6.27 -53.59
N THR A 15 -29.75 -7.60 -53.64
CA THR A 15 -28.56 -8.47 -53.60
C THR A 15 -27.65 -8.30 -54.82
N LYS A 16 -28.21 -8.07 -56.01
CA LYS A 16 -27.45 -7.78 -57.23
C LYS A 16 -26.71 -6.46 -57.15
N PHE A 17 -27.32 -5.42 -56.55
CA PHE A 17 -26.68 -4.13 -56.34
C PHE A 17 -25.52 -4.22 -55.33
N LEU A 18 -25.74 -4.88 -54.18
CA LEU A 18 -24.71 -5.07 -53.15
C LEU A 18 -23.51 -5.90 -53.64
N ARG A 19 -23.70 -6.81 -54.61
CA ARG A 19 -22.63 -7.62 -55.23
C ARG A 19 -21.95 -6.96 -56.43
N SER A 20 -22.43 -5.81 -56.90
CA SER A 20 -21.92 -5.14 -58.08
C SER A 20 -20.42 -4.81 -57.95
N LYS A 21 -19.71 -4.81 -59.08
CA LYS A 21 -18.26 -4.56 -59.11
C LYS A 21 -17.84 -3.15 -59.56
N ASN A 22 -18.80 -2.42 -60.13
CA ASN A 22 -18.58 -1.14 -60.79
C ASN A 22 -19.22 0.05 -60.04
N GLU A 23 -19.98 -0.22 -58.97
CA GLU A 23 -20.62 0.82 -58.17
C GLU A 23 -19.66 1.40 -57.12
N ASP A 24 -19.93 2.64 -56.70
CA ASP A 24 -19.13 3.33 -55.68
C ASP A 24 -19.34 2.72 -54.29
N VAL A 25 -18.27 2.67 -53.50
CA VAL A 25 -18.24 2.04 -52.17
C VAL A 25 -19.26 2.69 -51.24
N GLN A 26 -19.41 4.03 -51.29
CA GLN A 26 -20.35 4.75 -50.43
C GLN A 26 -21.81 4.42 -50.76
N HIS A 27 -22.15 4.22 -52.04
CA HIS A 27 -23.51 3.80 -52.42
C HIS A 27 -23.85 2.39 -51.93
N ILE A 28 -22.89 1.46 -51.99
CA ILE A 28 -23.07 0.10 -51.46
C ILE A 28 -23.24 0.12 -49.94
N LEU A 29 -22.43 0.92 -49.22
CA LEU A 29 -22.49 1.04 -47.76
C LEU A 29 -23.80 1.69 -47.28
N ASN A 30 -24.27 2.74 -47.96
CA ASN A 30 -25.54 3.38 -47.63
C ASN A 30 -26.72 2.43 -47.82
N LEU A 31 -26.77 1.70 -48.93
CA LEU A 31 -27.83 0.71 -49.14
C LEU A 31 -27.76 -0.42 -48.09
N ALA A 32 -26.57 -0.90 -47.75
CA ALA A 32 -26.41 -1.93 -46.71
C ALA A 32 -26.90 -1.45 -45.33
N ARG A 33 -26.67 -0.17 -44.99
CA ARG A 33 -27.21 0.46 -43.76
C ARG A 33 -28.74 0.56 -43.80
N GLU A 34 -29.32 0.97 -44.92
CA GLU A 34 -30.79 1.05 -45.10
C GLU A 34 -31.47 -0.32 -45.00
N VAL A 35 -30.82 -1.38 -45.51
CA VAL A 35 -31.27 -2.77 -45.37
C VAL A 35 -31.27 -3.21 -43.89
N LEU A 36 -30.20 -2.90 -43.14
CA LEU A 36 -30.10 -3.25 -41.71
C LEU A 36 -31.08 -2.44 -40.83
N ASP A 37 -31.35 -1.18 -41.19
CA ASP A 37 -32.28 -0.30 -40.46
C ASP A 37 -33.76 -0.54 -40.82
N HIS A 38 -34.06 -1.55 -41.65
CA HIS A 38 -35.41 -1.85 -42.14
C HIS A 38 -36.12 -0.66 -42.83
N LYS A 39 -35.37 0.21 -43.52
CA LYS A 39 -35.90 1.43 -44.17
C LYS A 39 -36.39 1.20 -45.61
N LEU A 40 -36.20 0.01 -46.16
CA LEU A 40 -36.61 -0.35 -47.52
C LEU A 40 -37.91 -1.16 -47.51
N ASP A 41 -38.79 -0.90 -48.47
CA ASP A 41 -40.07 -1.60 -48.66
C ASP A 41 -39.93 -3.09 -49.08
N ALA A 42 -38.71 -3.58 -49.27
CA ALA A 42 -38.41 -4.95 -49.71
C ALA A 42 -37.81 -5.80 -48.58
N TYR A 43 -38.44 -6.96 -48.30
CA TYR A 43 -37.99 -7.89 -47.27
C TYR A 43 -36.85 -8.78 -47.77
N LEU A 44 -35.66 -8.68 -47.12
CA LEU A 44 -34.52 -9.56 -47.35
C LEU A 44 -34.34 -10.50 -46.14
N PRO A 45 -34.71 -11.80 -46.23
CA PRO A 45 -34.47 -12.74 -45.15
C PRO A 45 -32.97 -12.92 -44.91
N ASN A 46 -32.56 -13.03 -43.64
CA ASN A 46 -31.17 -13.14 -43.20
C ASN A 46 -30.23 -12.03 -43.73
N ALA A 47 -30.75 -10.80 -43.88
CA ALA A 47 -29.99 -9.65 -44.37
C ALA A 47 -28.63 -9.45 -43.66
N GLY A 48 -28.58 -9.66 -42.34
CA GLY A 48 -27.34 -9.58 -41.56
C GLY A 48 -26.28 -10.61 -41.97
N GLU A 49 -26.68 -11.87 -42.25
CA GLU A 49 -25.75 -12.92 -42.69
C GLU A 49 -25.23 -12.65 -44.11
N PHE A 50 -26.11 -12.17 -44.99
CA PHE A 50 -25.73 -11.80 -46.35
C PHE A 50 -24.73 -10.64 -46.36
N ILE A 51 -24.97 -9.59 -45.57
CA ILE A 51 -24.08 -8.43 -45.47
C ILE A 51 -22.75 -8.85 -44.81
N LEU A 52 -22.78 -9.71 -43.80
CA LEU A 52 -21.57 -10.23 -43.18
C LEU A 52 -20.72 -11.02 -44.16
N SER A 53 -21.33 -11.95 -44.92
CA SER A 53 -20.64 -12.71 -45.98
C SER A 53 -20.04 -11.78 -47.04
N LEU A 54 -20.77 -10.75 -47.45
CA LEU A 54 -20.27 -9.76 -48.39
C LEU A 54 -19.04 -9.02 -47.85
N LEU A 55 -19.08 -8.56 -46.59
CA LEU A 55 -17.96 -7.84 -45.97
C LEU A 55 -16.72 -8.74 -45.84
N VAL A 56 -16.89 -10.00 -45.44
CA VAL A 56 -15.80 -10.98 -45.34
C VAL A 56 -15.15 -11.22 -46.71
N ASP A 57 -15.94 -11.44 -47.75
CA ASP A 57 -15.42 -11.66 -49.11
C ASP A 57 -14.64 -10.45 -49.64
N ARG A 58 -15.15 -9.23 -49.40
CA ARG A 58 -14.54 -7.99 -49.89
C ARG A 58 -13.28 -7.60 -49.11
N LEU A 59 -13.28 -7.76 -47.78
CA LEU A 59 -12.12 -7.47 -46.94
C LEU A 59 -10.98 -8.48 -47.17
N ASN A 60 -11.29 -9.72 -47.56
CA ASN A 60 -10.26 -10.72 -47.86
C ASN A 60 -9.60 -10.58 -49.25
N ASP A 61 -10.15 -9.78 -50.17
CA ASP A 61 -9.57 -9.60 -51.51
C ASP A 61 -8.20 -8.90 -51.43
N ARG A 62 -7.13 -9.59 -51.82
CA ARG A 62 -5.74 -9.09 -51.79
C ARG A 62 -5.25 -8.52 -53.12
N SER A 63 -6.11 -8.46 -54.15
CA SER A 63 -5.69 -7.95 -55.45
C SER A 63 -5.57 -6.42 -55.45
N ASN A 64 -4.33 -5.92 -55.57
CA ASN A 64 -4.06 -4.47 -55.72
C ASN A 64 -4.64 -3.88 -57.02
N SER A 65 -5.13 -4.73 -57.94
CA SER A 65 -5.69 -4.37 -59.25
C SER A 65 -7.21 -4.38 -59.31
N SER A 66 -7.94 -4.74 -58.23
CA SER A 66 -9.40 -4.73 -58.21
C SER A 66 -9.95 -3.42 -57.60
N SER A 67 -11.16 -3.02 -57.98
CA SER A 67 -11.90 -1.91 -57.37
C SER A 67 -12.16 -2.10 -55.86
N PHE A 68 -11.87 -3.29 -55.29
CA PHE A 68 -12.10 -3.65 -53.90
C PHE A 68 -10.90 -3.42 -52.97
N GLY A 69 -9.68 -3.20 -53.50
CA GLY A 69 -8.51 -2.90 -52.68
C GLY A 69 -8.69 -1.66 -51.78
N LYS A 70 -9.55 -0.71 -52.18
CA LYS A 70 -9.89 0.50 -51.42
C LYS A 70 -10.80 0.26 -50.21
N TRP A 71 -11.42 -0.91 -50.08
CA TRP A 71 -12.36 -1.18 -48.98
C TRP A 71 -11.66 -1.28 -47.62
N LYS A 72 -10.42 -1.77 -47.59
CA LYS A 72 -9.64 -1.99 -46.35
C LYS A 72 -9.22 -0.69 -45.67
N TYR A 73 -9.06 0.37 -46.47
CA TYR A 73 -8.63 1.70 -46.04
C TYR A 73 -9.82 2.64 -45.80
N ASN A 74 -11.06 2.17 -45.94
CA ASN A 74 -12.26 2.98 -45.75
C ASN A 74 -12.88 2.72 -44.36
N ASN A 75 -12.93 3.77 -43.54
CA ASN A 75 -13.48 3.73 -42.18
C ASN A 75 -14.96 3.29 -42.13
N ASP A 76 -15.76 3.67 -43.12
CA ASP A 76 -17.19 3.34 -43.17
C ASP A 76 -17.46 1.83 -43.36
N VAL A 77 -16.53 1.11 -43.98
CA VAL A 77 -16.61 -0.35 -44.16
C VAL A 77 -16.45 -1.04 -42.82
N TRP A 78 -15.46 -0.63 -42.02
CA TRP A 78 -15.23 -1.16 -40.68
C TRP A 78 -16.36 -0.80 -39.71
N ASN A 79 -16.92 0.41 -39.79
CA ASN A 79 -18.08 0.81 -39.00
C ASN A 79 -19.34 -0.03 -39.34
N LEU A 80 -19.52 -0.40 -40.62
CA LEU A 80 -20.62 -1.28 -41.01
C LEU A 80 -20.42 -2.70 -40.47
N LEU A 81 -19.19 -3.22 -40.48
CA LEU A 81 -18.87 -4.52 -39.88
C LEU A 81 -19.12 -4.52 -38.37
N GLU A 82 -18.67 -3.48 -37.66
CA GLU A 82 -18.95 -3.27 -36.23
C GLU A 82 -20.46 -3.27 -35.95
N LYS A 83 -21.25 -2.55 -36.76
CA LYS A 83 -22.72 -2.49 -36.63
C LYS A 83 -23.36 -3.87 -36.80
N VAL A 84 -23.00 -4.62 -37.84
CA VAL A 84 -23.53 -5.97 -38.09
C VAL A 84 -23.25 -6.90 -36.91
N LEU A 85 -22.04 -6.85 -36.36
CA LEU A 85 -21.62 -7.67 -35.22
C LEU A 85 -22.30 -7.27 -33.90
N SER A 86 -22.66 -6.00 -33.74
CA SER A 86 -23.28 -5.47 -32.51
C SER A 86 -24.80 -5.69 -32.47
N THR A 87 -25.46 -5.76 -33.62
CA THR A 87 -26.94 -5.84 -33.71
C THR A 87 -27.53 -7.25 -33.58
N LYS A 88 -26.73 -8.33 -33.58
CA LYS A 88 -27.21 -9.71 -33.68
C LYS A 88 -26.68 -10.60 -32.55
N SER A 89 -27.52 -11.50 -32.02
CA SER A 89 -27.06 -12.58 -31.13
C SER A 89 -26.22 -13.60 -31.91
N PRO A 90 -25.06 -14.06 -31.39
CA PRO A 90 -24.14 -14.91 -32.13
C PRO A 90 -24.77 -16.27 -32.48
N SER A 91 -24.82 -16.60 -33.77
CA SER A 91 -25.21 -17.94 -34.26
C SER A 91 -23.97 -18.77 -34.63
N GLN A 92 -24.07 -20.11 -34.63
CA GLN A 92 -22.98 -21.00 -35.07
C GLN A 92 -22.50 -20.71 -36.51
N THR A 93 -23.41 -20.29 -37.39
CA THR A 93 -23.11 -19.92 -38.77
C THR A 93 -22.27 -18.66 -38.88
N ASP A 94 -22.50 -17.69 -37.98
CA ASP A 94 -21.74 -16.43 -37.93
C ASP A 94 -20.29 -16.70 -37.50
N ALA A 95 -20.06 -17.57 -36.51
CA ALA A 95 -18.72 -17.94 -36.07
C ALA A 95 -17.86 -18.55 -37.20
N ASN A 96 -18.45 -19.41 -38.05
CA ASN A 96 -17.75 -20.00 -39.19
C ASN A 96 -17.42 -18.97 -40.28
N LEU A 97 -18.31 -18.01 -40.55
CA LEU A 97 -18.06 -16.94 -41.51
C LEU A 97 -16.96 -15.98 -41.01
N LEU A 98 -16.94 -15.71 -39.70
CA LEU A 98 -15.96 -14.84 -39.05
C LEU A 98 -14.56 -15.46 -39.00
N GLN A 99 -14.45 -16.79 -38.81
CA GLN A 99 -13.17 -17.50 -38.90
C GLN A 99 -12.51 -17.39 -40.27
N ASN A 100 -13.29 -17.18 -41.34
CA ASN A 100 -12.75 -16.99 -42.69
C ASN A 100 -12.16 -15.59 -42.91
N LEU A 101 -12.41 -14.62 -42.03
CA LEU A 101 -11.86 -13.27 -42.14
C LEU A 101 -10.39 -13.25 -41.69
N LYS A 102 -9.47 -12.87 -42.59
CA LYS A 102 -8.03 -12.75 -42.28
C LYS A 102 -7.71 -11.45 -41.54
N ILE A 103 -8.40 -11.19 -40.44
CA ILE A 103 -8.40 -9.91 -39.72
C ILE A 103 -7.01 -9.51 -39.20
N ILE A 104 -6.20 -10.48 -38.75
CA ILE A 104 -4.84 -10.22 -38.24
C ILE A 104 -3.91 -9.78 -39.37
N ASP A 105 -3.93 -10.46 -40.52
CA ASP A 105 -3.17 -10.06 -41.70
C ASP A 105 -3.56 -8.65 -42.18
N LEU A 106 -4.85 -8.31 -42.10
CA LEU A 106 -5.34 -6.97 -42.44
C LEU A 106 -4.85 -5.92 -41.43
N THR A 107 -4.78 -6.27 -40.15
CA THR A 107 -4.26 -5.39 -39.09
C THR A 107 -2.77 -5.12 -39.29
N ILE A 108 -1.98 -6.16 -39.57
CA ILE A 108 -0.54 -6.02 -39.90
C ILE A 108 -0.37 -5.10 -41.12
N LEU A 109 -1.16 -5.30 -42.18
CA LEU A 109 -1.11 -4.48 -43.39
C LEU A 109 -1.43 -3.00 -43.12
N LEU A 110 -2.38 -2.70 -42.21
CA LEU A 110 -2.70 -1.33 -41.82
C LEU A 110 -1.59 -0.70 -40.97
N LEU A 111 -0.97 -1.46 -40.06
CA LEU A 111 0.13 -0.99 -39.21
C LEU A 111 1.42 -0.74 -40.01
N ASP A 112 1.72 -1.60 -40.99
CA ASP A 112 2.89 -1.48 -41.86
C ASP A 112 2.71 -0.39 -42.95
N SER A 113 1.50 0.15 -43.12
CA SER A 113 1.26 1.19 -44.12
C SER A 113 1.86 2.55 -43.72
N ASP A 114 2.36 3.29 -44.71
CA ASP A 114 2.87 4.66 -44.53
C ASP A 114 1.82 5.75 -44.84
N ASP A 115 0.57 5.36 -45.09
CA ASP A 115 -0.54 6.27 -45.42
C ASP A 115 -1.38 6.59 -44.18
N VAL A 116 -1.52 7.88 -43.86
CA VAL A 116 -2.32 8.40 -42.74
C VAL A 116 -3.79 7.97 -42.84
N GLN A 117 -4.35 7.78 -44.05
CA GLN A 117 -5.73 7.32 -44.22
C GLN A 117 -5.94 5.89 -43.70
N SER A 118 -4.93 5.04 -43.80
CA SER A 118 -4.95 3.67 -43.28
C SER A 118 -5.01 3.65 -41.75
N TRP A 119 -4.29 4.55 -41.10
CA TRP A 119 -4.25 4.65 -39.64
C TRP A 119 -5.57 5.15 -39.04
N ASN A 120 -6.35 5.94 -39.78
CA ASN A 120 -7.68 6.37 -39.36
C ASN A 120 -8.67 5.21 -39.16
N CYS A 121 -8.43 4.05 -39.77
CA CYS A 121 -9.26 2.86 -39.61
C CYS A 121 -8.91 2.03 -38.36
N LEU A 122 -7.69 2.17 -37.82
CA LEU A 122 -7.19 1.39 -36.69
C LEU A 122 -8.10 1.42 -35.44
N PRO A 123 -8.70 2.55 -35.02
CA PRO A 123 -9.58 2.55 -33.85
C PRO A 123 -10.78 1.63 -34.01
N VAL A 124 -11.37 1.60 -35.21
CA VAL A 124 -12.54 0.79 -35.52
C VAL A 124 -12.15 -0.69 -35.65
N VAL A 125 -11.01 -0.96 -36.30
CA VAL A 125 -10.45 -2.31 -36.39
C VAL A 125 -10.18 -2.90 -35.00
N CYS A 126 -9.67 -2.10 -34.06
CA CYS A 126 -9.45 -2.55 -32.68
C CYS A 126 -10.76 -2.91 -31.95
N ARG A 127 -11.82 -2.11 -32.14
CA ARG A 127 -13.14 -2.44 -31.57
C ARG A 127 -13.70 -3.72 -32.19
N VAL A 128 -13.55 -3.90 -33.50
CA VAL A 128 -13.92 -5.14 -34.18
C VAL A 128 -13.12 -6.33 -33.62
N LEU A 129 -11.79 -6.21 -33.46
CA LEU A 129 -10.95 -7.25 -32.86
C LEU A 129 -11.40 -7.62 -31.43
N LEU A 130 -11.76 -6.63 -30.60
CA LEU A 130 -12.29 -6.88 -29.26
C LEU A 130 -13.61 -7.66 -29.31
N ILE A 131 -14.54 -7.28 -30.19
CA ILE A 131 -15.79 -8.01 -30.39
C ILE A 131 -15.50 -9.46 -30.83
N PHE A 132 -14.55 -9.65 -31.74
CA PHE A 132 -14.13 -10.98 -32.20
C PHE A 132 -13.56 -11.83 -31.06
N MET A 133 -12.69 -11.27 -30.21
CA MET A 133 -12.11 -11.97 -29.06
C MET A 133 -13.16 -12.32 -27.99
N GLN A 134 -14.23 -11.52 -27.86
CA GLN A 134 -15.35 -11.84 -26.97
C GLN A 134 -16.26 -12.94 -27.52
N GLN A 135 -16.43 -13.00 -28.85
CA GLN A 135 -17.38 -13.90 -29.52
C GLN A 135 -16.76 -15.21 -30.03
N SER A 136 -15.44 -15.26 -30.28
CA SER A 136 -14.77 -16.40 -30.92
C SER A 136 -13.31 -16.56 -30.49
N PHE A 137 -12.79 -17.79 -30.53
CA PHE A 137 -11.36 -18.08 -30.33
C PHE A 137 -10.60 -17.80 -31.64
N LEU A 138 -9.64 -16.87 -31.59
CA LEU A 138 -8.76 -16.53 -32.71
C LEU A 138 -7.44 -17.31 -32.57
N GLU A 139 -7.27 -18.35 -33.39
CA GLU A 139 -6.00 -19.06 -33.48
C GLU A 139 -5.07 -18.35 -34.47
N ILE A 140 -3.84 -18.06 -34.04
CA ILE A 140 -2.81 -17.41 -34.85
C ILE A 140 -1.60 -18.31 -34.87
N ASP A 141 -0.88 -18.38 -35.98
CA ASP A 141 0.44 -19.01 -36.00
C ASP A 141 1.51 -18.07 -35.42
N GLU A 142 2.56 -18.66 -34.84
CA GLU A 142 3.63 -17.94 -34.16
C GLU A 142 4.33 -16.91 -35.07
N SER A 143 4.47 -17.19 -36.37
CA SER A 143 5.15 -16.29 -37.30
C SER A 143 4.33 -15.03 -37.58
N THR A 144 3.01 -15.17 -37.68
CA THR A 144 2.08 -14.05 -37.80
C THR A 144 2.04 -13.24 -36.49
N GLY A 145 2.12 -13.90 -35.34
CA GLY A 145 2.25 -13.23 -34.03
C GLY A 145 3.52 -12.37 -33.90
N VAL A 146 4.68 -12.89 -34.32
CA VAL A 146 5.95 -12.13 -34.32
C VAL A 146 5.88 -10.94 -35.27
N ARG A 147 5.30 -11.11 -36.46
CA ARG A 147 5.10 -10.02 -37.42
C ARG A 147 4.16 -8.94 -36.89
N LEU A 148 3.09 -9.33 -36.20
CA LEU A 148 2.16 -8.38 -35.57
C LEU A 148 2.87 -7.55 -34.50
N LEU A 149 3.60 -8.18 -33.58
CA LEU A 149 4.38 -7.47 -32.56
C LEU A 149 5.40 -6.50 -33.17
N LYS A 150 6.10 -6.93 -34.22
CA LYS A 150 7.06 -6.10 -34.94
C LYS A 150 6.40 -4.88 -35.58
N ALA A 151 5.27 -5.07 -36.27
CA ALA A 151 4.51 -4.00 -36.89
C ALA A 151 3.99 -2.99 -35.85
N THR A 152 3.52 -3.48 -34.69
CA THR A 152 3.09 -2.63 -33.58
C THR A 152 4.24 -1.81 -32.99
N LEU A 153 5.38 -2.43 -32.70
CA LEU A 153 6.55 -1.70 -32.15
C LEU A 153 7.06 -0.63 -33.12
N ASN A 154 7.18 -0.96 -34.41
CA ASN A 154 7.54 0.01 -35.43
C ASN A 154 6.53 1.15 -35.55
N PHE A 155 5.24 0.87 -35.37
CA PHE A 155 4.20 1.90 -35.34
C PHE A 155 4.32 2.79 -34.09
N THR A 156 4.65 2.23 -32.92
CA THR A 156 4.86 3.03 -31.69
C THR A 156 6.07 3.96 -31.76
N GLU A 157 7.09 3.62 -32.54
CA GLU A 157 8.26 4.48 -32.77
C GLU A 157 7.97 5.65 -33.72
N LYS A 158 6.94 5.55 -34.58
CA LYS A 158 6.48 6.67 -35.39
C LYS A 158 5.70 7.62 -34.45
N ASP A 159 6.21 8.85 -34.22
CA ASP A 159 5.70 9.91 -33.32
C ASP A 159 4.19 10.31 -33.45
N LEU A 160 3.41 9.60 -34.27
CA LEU A 160 1.97 9.77 -34.45
C LEU A 160 1.11 9.01 -33.42
N TYR A 161 1.70 8.10 -32.63
CA TYR A 161 0.99 7.31 -31.61
C TYR A 161 0.30 8.19 -30.55
N GLN A 162 0.85 9.37 -30.22
CA GLN A 162 0.27 10.28 -29.22
C GLN A 162 -1.07 10.91 -29.66
N THR A 163 -1.34 10.97 -30.97
CA THR A 163 -2.54 11.63 -31.51
C THR A 163 -3.75 10.70 -31.59
N ILE A 164 -3.54 9.38 -31.48
CA ILE A 164 -4.55 8.35 -31.73
C ILE A 164 -4.76 7.54 -30.45
N SER A 165 -5.84 7.84 -29.71
CA SER A 165 -6.21 7.19 -28.44
C SER A 165 -6.69 5.74 -28.62
N ILE A 166 -5.81 4.79 -28.95
CA ILE A 166 -6.14 3.36 -29.09
C ILE A 166 -5.30 2.49 -28.17
N SER A 167 -5.96 1.60 -27.42
CA SER A 167 -5.35 0.54 -26.61
C SER A 167 -4.95 -0.69 -27.45
N LEU A 168 -4.03 -0.53 -28.40
CA LEU A 168 -3.65 -1.62 -29.32
C LEU A 168 -2.75 -2.68 -28.65
N ASP A 169 -1.85 -2.27 -27.75
CA ASP A 169 -0.85 -3.17 -27.14
C ASP A 169 -1.47 -4.36 -26.38
N PRO A 170 -2.48 -4.18 -25.51
CA PRO A 170 -3.08 -5.30 -24.77
C PRO A 170 -3.74 -6.32 -25.70
N ILE A 171 -4.35 -5.85 -26.80
CA ILE A 171 -4.99 -6.71 -27.80
C ILE A 171 -3.94 -7.55 -28.51
N VAL A 172 -2.89 -6.90 -29.02
CA VAL A 172 -1.82 -7.56 -29.77
C VAL A 172 -1.08 -8.60 -28.91
N ILE A 173 -0.81 -8.28 -27.66
CA ILE A 173 -0.08 -9.18 -26.76
C ILE A 173 -0.95 -10.38 -26.36
N ASN A 174 -2.24 -10.17 -26.10
CA ASN A 174 -3.18 -11.27 -25.85
C ASN A 174 -3.29 -12.20 -27.08
N LEU A 175 -3.41 -11.63 -28.28
CA LEU A 175 -3.40 -12.40 -29.53
C LEU A 175 -2.09 -13.17 -29.74
N TYR A 176 -0.95 -12.58 -29.37
CA TYR A 176 0.35 -13.26 -29.41
C TYR A 176 0.40 -14.46 -28.46
N TRP A 177 -0.08 -14.33 -27.23
CA TRP A 177 -0.11 -15.47 -26.29
C TRP A 177 -1.14 -16.55 -26.68
N ASN A 178 -2.24 -16.18 -27.32
CA ASN A 178 -3.22 -17.14 -27.83
C ASN A 178 -2.67 -18.00 -28.97
N SER A 179 -1.63 -17.54 -29.68
CA SER A 179 -0.93 -18.31 -30.73
C SER A 179 -0.15 -19.52 -30.18
N SER A 180 0.19 -19.51 -28.89
CA SER A 180 0.84 -20.63 -28.20
C SER A 180 -0.21 -21.53 -27.55
N SER A 181 -0.87 -22.35 -28.35
CA SER A 181 -1.89 -23.29 -27.88
C SER A 181 -1.30 -24.34 -26.92
N GLN A 182 -2.02 -24.59 -25.82
CA GLN A 182 -1.88 -25.74 -24.88
C GLN A 182 -0.72 -25.72 -23.87
N GLY A 183 -0.64 -24.73 -22.98
CA GLY A 183 -0.09 -24.92 -21.62
C GLY A 183 1.38 -25.34 -21.47
N ALA A 184 2.12 -25.57 -22.56
CA ALA A 184 3.53 -25.90 -22.62
C ALA A 184 4.14 -25.11 -23.76
N PHE A 185 5.07 -24.21 -23.42
CA PHE A 185 5.73 -23.30 -24.33
C PHE A 185 6.85 -24.02 -25.12
N GLU A 186 6.51 -24.98 -25.98
CA GLU A 186 7.50 -25.69 -26.81
C GLU A 186 7.96 -24.78 -27.97
N VAL A 187 9.07 -24.06 -27.75
CA VAL A 187 9.66 -23.18 -28.77
C VAL A 187 10.61 -24.00 -29.63
N SER A 188 10.43 -23.99 -30.94
CA SER A 188 11.36 -24.65 -31.85
C SER A 188 12.65 -23.83 -32.02
N LYS A 189 13.78 -24.51 -32.29
CA LYS A 189 15.06 -23.83 -32.61
C LYS A 189 14.95 -22.85 -33.78
N ARG A 190 14.08 -23.14 -34.76
CA ARG A 190 13.84 -22.30 -35.94
C ARG A 190 13.12 -21.01 -35.55
N THR A 191 12.07 -21.09 -34.74
CA THR A 191 11.29 -19.93 -34.31
C THR A 191 12.06 -19.07 -33.31
N TYR A 192 12.90 -19.67 -32.47
CA TYR A 192 13.86 -18.95 -31.62
C TYR A 192 14.86 -18.13 -32.44
N SER A 193 15.43 -18.70 -33.49
CA SER A 193 16.39 -17.99 -34.36
C SER A 193 15.71 -16.84 -35.13
N GLN A 194 14.49 -17.06 -35.64
CA GLN A 194 13.71 -16.04 -36.31
C GLN A 194 13.36 -14.87 -35.38
N PHE A 195 13.08 -15.13 -34.10
CA PHE A 195 12.84 -14.09 -33.11
C PHE A 195 14.06 -13.17 -32.94
N PHE A 196 15.27 -13.75 -32.86
CA PHE A 196 16.51 -12.97 -32.78
C PHE A 196 16.77 -12.14 -34.04
N GLU A 197 16.45 -12.65 -35.22
CA GLU A 197 16.64 -11.92 -36.48
C GLU A 197 15.60 -10.81 -36.68
N GLU A 198 14.34 -11.02 -36.29
CA GLU A 198 13.25 -10.12 -36.69
C GLU A 198 12.74 -9.17 -35.59
N LEU A 199 12.76 -9.58 -34.31
CA LEU A 199 12.05 -8.89 -33.22
C LEU A 199 12.95 -8.50 -32.03
N PHE A 200 14.08 -9.18 -31.81
CA PHE A 200 14.96 -8.93 -30.67
C PHE A 200 15.39 -7.46 -30.56
N TYR A 201 15.86 -6.84 -31.64
CA TYR A 201 16.30 -5.44 -31.58
C TYR A 201 15.18 -4.43 -31.32
N PRO A 202 14.09 -4.40 -32.12
CA PRO A 202 12.96 -3.48 -31.86
C PRO A 202 12.42 -3.60 -30.43
N LEU A 203 12.29 -4.83 -29.92
CA LEU A 203 11.78 -5.09 -28.58
C LEU A 203 12.74 -4.62 -27.48
N THR A 204 14.03 -4.93 -27.60
CA THR A 204 15.03 -4.51 -26.59
C THR A 204 15.21 -2.99 -26.59
N ARG A 205 15.17 -2.35 -27.76
CA ARG A 205 15.22 -0.90 -27.92
C ARG A 205 14.03 -0.23 -27.22
N TYR A 206 12.80 -0.71 -27.47
CA TYR A 206 11.59 -0.22 -26.80
C TYR A 206 11.63 -0.40 -25.28
N LEU A 207 12.18 -1.53 -24.80
CA LEU A 207 12.32 -1.76 -23.35
C LEU A 207 13.41 -0.88 -22.72
N SER A 208 14.45 -0.54 -23.48
CA SER A 208 15.54 0.34 -23.03
C SER A 208 15.17 1.83 -23.01
N SER A 209 14.21 2.27 -23.83
CA SER A 209 13.81 3.68 -23.87
C SER A 209 13.05 4.06 -22.57
N GLY A 210 13.40 5.20 -21.99
CA GLY A 210 12.82 5.68 -20.72
C GLY A 210 11.37 6.14 -20.79
N THR A 211 10.66 5.89 -21.90
CA THR A 211 9.25 6.27 -22.06
C THR A 211 8.37 5.32 -21.24
N HIS A 212 7.84 5.83 -20.12
CA HIS A 212 6.90 5.11 -19.26
C HIS A 212 5.53 5.00 -19.94
N THR A 213 5.35 3.98 -20.77
CA THR A 213 4.02 3.57 -21.24
C THR A 213 3.43 2.56 -20.24
N PRO A 214 2.13 2.63 -19.90
CA PRO A 214 1.49 1.68 -18.98
C PRO A 214 1.56 0.22 -19.48
N THR A 215 1.75 0.03 -20.79
CA THR A 215 1.79 -1.28 -21.47
C THR A 215 3.19 -1.90 -21.56
N LYS A 216 4.24 -1.21 -21.11
CA LYS A 216 5.64 -1.68 -21.21
C LYS A 216 5.90 -3.03 -20.54
N HIS A 217 5.23 -3.31 -19.42
CA HIS A 217 5.34 -4.56 -18.67
C HIS A 217 4.93 -5.80 -19.48
N LEU A 218 3.94 -5.64 -20.37
CA LEU A 218 3.47 -6.73 -21.23
C LEU A 218 4.52 -7.15 -22.26
N TYR A 219 5.26 -6.19 -22.82
CA TYR A 219 6.37 -6.44 -23.73
C TYR A 219 7.59 -7.04 -23.01
N GLU A 220 7.84 -6.65 -21.75
CA GLU A 220 8.89 -7.23 -20.91
C GLU A 220 8.63 -8.71 -20.60
N GLU A 221 7.36 -9.09 -20.45
CA GLU A 221 6.95 -10.48 -20.27
C GLU A 221 7.27 -11.33 -21.52
N VAL A 222 6.94 -10.82 -22.71
CA VAL A 222 7.26 -11.47 -23.99
C VAL A 222 8.77 -11.64 -24.14
N PHE A 223 9.54 -10.58 -23.90
CA PHE A 223 11.00 -10.59 -23.93
C PHE A 223 11.57 -11.68 -23.02
N THR A 224 11.13 -11.71 -21.76
CA THR A 224 11.67 -12.61 -20.74
C THR A 224 11.36 -14.08 -21.06
N LYS A 225 10.10 -14.40 -21.38
CA LYS A 225 9.67 -15.79 -21.65
C LYS A 225 10.28 -16.34 -22.94
N ARG A 226 10.54 -15.49 -23.95
CA ARG A 226 11.09 -15.94 -25.23
C ARG A 226 12.59 -16.12 -25.22
N ILE A 227 13.34 -15.13 -24.75
CA ILE A 227 14.81 -15.16 -24.77
C ILE A 227 15.34 -16.22 -23.82
N PHE A 228 14.80 -16.27 -22.60
CA PHE A 228 15.27 -17.16 -21.53
C PHE A 228 14.49 -18.48 -21.45
N ASN A 229 13.97 -18.96 -22.58
CA ASN A 229 13.32 -20.27 -22.62
C ASN A 229 14.36 -21.39 -22.35
N PRO A 230 14.13 -22.28 -21.38
CA PRO A 230 15.10 -23.30 -20.97
C PRO A 230 15.52 -24.24 -22.10
N ASP A 231 14.63 -24.54 -23.06
CA ASP A 231 14.88 -25.54 -24.11
C ASP A 231 15.86 -25.05 -25.19
N ASN A 232 15.96 -23.73 -25.40
CA ASN A 232 16.75 -23.12 -26.49
C ASN A 232 17.90 -22.23 -26.00
N ILE A 233 18.07 -22.10 -24.69
CA ILE A 233 18.99 -21.15 -24.05
C ILE A 233 20.45 -21.32 -24.49
N SER A 234 20.85 -22.55 -24.82
CA SER A 234 22.20 -22.87 -25.31
C SER A 234 22.54 -22.25 -26.66
N TYR A 235 21.54 -21.85 -27.46
CA TYR A 235 21.74 -21.19 -28.76
C TYR A 235 21.76 -19.67 -28.67
N MET A 236 21.53 -19.09 -27.49
CA MET A 236 21.41 -17.65 -27.27
C MET A 236 22.70 -16.90 -27.69
N SER A 237 23.86 -17.26 -27.12
CA SER A 237 25.14 -16.60 -27.42
C SER A 237 25.49 -16.68 -28.91
N GLN A 238 25.24 -17.81 -29.55
CA GLN A 238 25.50 -18.01 -30.98
C GLN A 238 24.59 -17.14 -31.86
N ASN A 239 23.28 -17.08 -31.57
CA ASN A 239 22.34 -16.27 -32.34
C ASN A 239 22.57 -14.78 -32.10
N PHE A 240 22.90 -14.38 -30.87
CA PHE A 240 23.23 -13.00 -30.53
C PHE A 240 24.53 -12.53 -31.20
N GLY A 241 25.59 -13.35 -31.20
CA GLY A 241 26.83 -13.03 -31.94
C GLY A 241 26.61 -12.90 -33.45
N LYS A 242 25.82 -13.81 -34.06
CA LYS A 242 25.40 -13.69 -35.46
C LYS A 242 24.58 -12.42 -35.73
N PHE A 243 23.78 -11.98 -34.77
CA PHE A 243 23.03 -10.74 -34.88
C PHE A 243 23.95 -9.51 -34.86
N LEU A 244 24.89 -9.44 -33.90
CA LEU A 244 25.84 -8.31 -33.76
C LEU A 244 26.79 -8.17 -34.96
N THR A 245 27.14 -9.27 -35.63
CA THR A 245 27.92 -9.20 -36.88
C THR A 245 27.17 -8.57 -38.06
N LYS A 246 25.83 -8.52 -38.00
CA LYS A 246 24.97 -7.97 -39.07
C LYS A 246 24.39 -6.60 -38.73
N HIS A 247 24.26 -6.25 -37.45
CA HIS A 247 23.57 -5.04 -36.99
C HIS A 247 24.38 -4.30 -35.93
N ASN A 248 24.48 -2.97 -36.07
CA ASN A 248 25.10 -2.11 -35.07
C ASN A 248 24.09 -1.75 -33.97
N MET A 249 24.49 -1.86 -32.70
CA MET A 249 23.62 -1.72 -31.52
C MET A 249 24.10 -0.60 -30.61
N ASP A 250 23.17 0.13 -30.00
CA ASP A 250 23.49 1.17 -29.01
C ASP A 250 24.03 0.53 -27.71
N ASN A 251 25.09 1.11 -27.13
CA ASN A 251 25.72 0.61 -25.89
C ASN A 251 24.72 0.47 -24.72
N ALA A 252 23.73 1.37 -24.62
CA ALA A 252 22.69 1.30 -23.59
C ALA A 252 21.80 0.05 -23.73
N VAL A 253 21.51 -0.38 -24.97
CA VAL A 253 20.70 -1.57 -25.24
C VAL A 253 21.47 -2.84 -24.89
N LEU A 254 22.79 -2.86 -25.15
CA LEU A 254 23.68 -3.96 -24.79
C LEU A 254 23.79 -4.14 -23.27
N VAL A 255 23.97 -3.04 -22.53
CA VAL A 255 24.01 -3.07 -21.04
C VAL A 255 22.68 -3.55 -20.48
N PHE A 256 21.55 -3.06 -20.99
CA PHE A 256 20.22 -3.49 -20.55
C PHE A 256 19.99 -5.00 -20.78
N PHE A 257 20.35 -5.50 -21.97
CA PHE A 257 20.23 -6.92 -22.28
C PHE A 257 21.09 -7.77 -21.34
N PHE A 258 22.35 -7.39 -21.12
CA PHE A 258 23.26 -8.12 -20.25
C PHE A 258 22.79 -8.12 -18.80
N GLN A 259 22.29 -7.00 -18.29
CA GLN A 259 21.70 -6.91 -16.96
C GLN A 259 20.54 -7.89 -16.78
N LYS A 260 19.62 -7.96 -17.76
CA LYS A 260 18.50 -8.92 -17.74
C LYS A 260 18.97 -10.36 -17.87
N ALA A 261 20.01 -10.63 -18.66
CA ALA A 261 20.60 -11.95 -18.80
C ALA A 261 21.23 -12.43 -17.49
N VAL A 262 22.05 -11.61 -16.82
CA VAL A 262 22.66 -11.96 -15.53
C VAL A 262 21.58 -12.21 -14.46
N GLN A 263 20.56 -11.35 -14.37
CA GLN A 263 19.43 -11.54 -13.44
C GLN A 263 18.70 -12.88 -13.61
N LYS A 264 18.65 -13.43 -14.83
CA LYS A 264 17.92 -14.69 -15.12
C LYS A 264 18.80 -15.93 -15.16
N LEU A 265 20.05 -15.79 -15.61
CA LEU A 265 20.92 -16.92 -15.93
C LEU A 265 22.00 -17.19 -14.89
N ALA A 266 22.39 -16.21 -14.07
CA ALA A 266 23.54 -16.37 -13.18
C ALA A 266 23.41 -17.56 -12.21
N SER A 267 22.18 -17.88 -11.78
CA SER A 267 21.90 -19.02 -10.89
C SER A 267 21.91 -20.39 -11.58
N SER A 268 21.70 -20.44 -12.90
CA SER A 268 21.49 -21.69 -13.63
C SER A 268 22.59 -22.01 -14.64
N ASN A 269 23.17 -21.00 -15.32
CA ASN A 269 24.14 -21.16 -16.40
C ASN A 269 25.12 -19.97 -16.50
N MET A 270 26.05 -19.86 -15.55
CA MET A 270 27.04 -18.75 -15.54
C MET A 270 27.99 -18.75 -16.75
N ASN A 271 28.29 -19.91 -17.34
CA ASN A 271 29.13 -20.00 -18.54
C ASN A 271 28.55 -19.23 -19.73
N LEU A 272 27.22 -19.20 -19.87
CA LEU A 272 26.56 -18.42 -20.93
C LEU A 272 26.69 -16.92 -20.67
N CYS A 273 26.69 -16.48 -19.41
CA CYS A 273 26.95 -15.07 -19.07
C CYS A 273 28.39 -14.67 -19.42
N THR A 274 29.38 -15.54 -19.20
CA THR A 274 30.77 -15.27 -19.62
C THR A 274 30.93 -15.26 -21.13
N GLU A 275 30.28 -16.18 -21.85
CA GLU A 275 30.28 -16.15 -23.33
C GLU A 275 29.62 -14.88 -23.88
N LEU A 276 28.50 -14.45 -23.29
CA LEU A 276 27.86 -13.19 -23.67
C LEU A 276 28.75 -11.97 -23.36
N PHE A 277 29.46 -11.99 -22.23
CA PHE A 277 30.42 -10.95 -21.89
C PHE A 277 31.51 -10.85 -22.96
N ASP A 278 32.11 -11.97 -23.35
CA ASP A 278 33.16 -12.01 -24.38
C ASP A 278 32.62 -11.48 -25.72
N VAL A 279 31.43 -11.93 -26.15
CA VAL A 279 30.77 -11.47 -27.38
C VAL A 279 30.51 -9.95 -27.38
N ILE A 280 30.10 -9.38 -26.24
CA ILE A 280 29.85 -7.94 -26.11
C ILE A 280 31.17 -7.15 -26.07
N VAL A 281 32.17 -7.61 -25.31
CA VAL A 281 33.45 -6.92 -25.15
C VAL A 281 34.31 -6.97 -26.41
N GLU A 282 34.21 -8.03 -27.21
CA GLU A 282 34.83 -8.09 -28.55
C GLU A 282 34.30 -6.98 -29.47
N THR A 283 33.03 -6.60 -29.30
CA THR A 283 32.39 -5.54 -30.10
C THR A 283 32.58 -4.15 -29.48
N SER A 284 32.47 -4.03 -28.15
CA SER A 284 32.50 -2.78 -27.37
C SER A 284 33.35 -2.91 -26.09
N PRO A 285 34.69 -2.70 -26.18
CA PRO A 285 35.61 -2.89 -25.05
C PRO A 285 35.38 -1.97 -23.84
N GLU A 286 34.81 -0.79 -24.08
CA GLU A 286 34.54 0.25 -23.08
C GLU A 286 33.51 -0.18 -22.01
N LEU A 287 32.69 -1.20 -22.30
CA LEU A 287 31.65 -1.70 -21.39
C LEU A 287 32.17 -2.71 -20.36
N SER A 288 33.43 -3.13 -20.45
CA SER A 288 33.99 -4.20 -19.62
C SER A 288 33.83 -3.97 -18.11
N GLU A 289 34.04 -2.74 -17.62
CA GLU A 289 33.84 -2.37 -16.21
C GLU A 289 32.38 -2.55 -15.76
N SER A 290 31.45 -1.94 -16.49
CA SER A 290 30.02 -1.96 -16.17
C SER A 290 29.42 -3.37 -16.26
N LEU A 291 29.93 -4.22 -17.15
CA LEU A 291 29.46 -5.61 -17.27
C LEU A 291 30.03 -6.48 -16.13
N ILE A 292 31.28 -6.26 -15.71
CA ILE A 292 31.87 -6.97 -14.55
C ILE A 292 31.17 -6.59 -13.26
N SER A 293 30.83 -5.31 -13.06
CA SER A 293 30.09 -4.89 -11.87
C SER A 293 28.73 -5.59 -11.79
N ILE A 294 28.02 -5.71 -12.92
CA ILE A 294 26.75 -6.46 -13.00
C ILE A 294 26.95 -7.96 -12.63
N MET A 295 28.06 -8.57 -13.05
CA MET A 295 28.38 -9.95 -12.67
C MET A 295 28.76 -10.08 -11.19
N ALA A 296 29.51 -9.14 -10.64
CA ALA A 296 29.88 -9.11 -9.22
C ALA A 296 28.65 -8.98 -8.31
N ASP A 297 27.69 -8.13 -8.68
CA ASP A 297 26.44 -7.94 -7.96
C ASP A 297 25.56 -9.21 -7.94
N SER A 298 25.78 -10.16 -8.86
CA SER A 298 24.99 -11.38 -8.96
C SER A 298 25.31 -12.45 -7.90
N GLN A 299 26.44 -12.36 -7.19
CA GLN A 299 26.87 -13.29 -6.12
C GLN A 299 26.97 -14.78 -6.51
N HIS A 300 26.99 -15.12 -7.80
CA HIS A 300 27.09 -16.50 -8.28
C HIS A 300 28.53 -16.89 -8.66
N ALA A 301 28.87 -18.18 -8.59
CA ALA A 301 30.22 -18.68 -8.86
C ALA A 301 30.59 -18.52 -10.36
N ILE A 302 31.68 -17.80 -10.64
CA ILE A 302 32.19 -17.53 -11.98
C ILE A 302 33.35 -18.49 -12.31
N PRO A 303 33.52 -18.93 -13.58
CA PRO A 303 34.66 -19.72 -14.00
C PRO A 303 36.02 -19.08 -13.69
N GLN A 304 36.92 -19.84 -13.04
CA GLN A 304 38.24 -19.38 -12.59
C GLN A 304 39.16 -18.97 -13.76
N ASP A 305 39.08 -19.68 -14.90
CA ASP A 305 39.85 -19.38 -16.11
C ASP A 305 39.50 -17.99 -16.67
N PHE A 306 38.21 -17.61 -16.62
CA PHE A 306 37.75 -16.31 -17.06
C PHE A 306 38.30 -15.20 -16.16
N ILE A 307 38.15 -15.31 -14.84
CA ILE A 307 38.62 -14.30 -13.87
C ILE A 307 40.14 -14.12 -13.96
N THR A 308 40.89 -15.21 -14.10
CA THR A 308 42.35 -15.17 -14.25
C THR A 308 42.76 -14.43 -15.53
N SER A 309 42.02 -14.60 -16.63
CA SER A 309 42.28 -13.89 -17.89
C SER A 309 42.02 -12.39 -17.78
N VAL A 310 40.95 -12.00 -17.08
CA VAL A 310 40.57 -10.60 -16.81
C VAL A 310 41.59 -9.94 -15.87
N TYR A 311 42.01 -10.63 -14.81
CA TYR A 311 43.04 -10.18 -13.88
C TYR A 311 44.39 -9.95 -14.58
N ALA A 312 44.82 -10.88 -15.43
CA ALA A 312 46.07 -10.74 -16.19
C ALA A 312 46.03 -9.53 -17.13
N LYS A 313 44.89 -9.28 -17.79
CA LYS A 313 44.70 -8.11 -18.64
C LYS A 313 44.72 -6.80 -17.84
N GLU A 314 44.14 -6.74 -16.64
CA GLU A 314 44.03 -5.48 -15.89
C GLU A 314 45.25 -5.16 -15.00
N VAL A 315 45.73 -6.15 -14.24
CA VAL A 315 46.75 -5.93 -13.19
C VAL A 315 48.17 -6.19 -13.68
N ALA A 316 48.38 -7.16 -14.58
CA ALA A 316 49.74 -7.47 -15.06
C ALA A 316 50.21 -6.53 -16.18
N SER A 317 49.29 -5.90 -16.93
CA SER A 317 49.62 -5.06 -18.08
C SER A 317 49.76 -3.56 -17.75
N LYS A 318 49.27 -3.10 -16.59
CA LYS A 318 49.19 -1.67 -16.21
C LYS A 318 50.08 -1.31 -15.00
N LYS A 319 50.43 -0.03 -14.86
CA LYS A 319 51.14 0.53 -13.69
C LYS A 319 50.17 0.73 -12.52
N PHE A 320 50.64 0.67 -11.27
CA PHE A 320 49.84 0.75 -10.03
C PHE A 320 48.88 1.95 -9.96
N ILE A 321 49.33 3.14 -10.40
CA ILE A 321 48.50 4.37 -10.40
C ILE A 321 47.40 4.33 -11.48
N ASN A 322 47.61 3.57 -12.56
CA ASN A 322 46.72 3.48 -13.71
C ASN A 322 45.78 2.26 -13.65
N LEU A 323 45.78 1.54 -12.52
CA LEU A 323 44.86 0.42 -12.31
C LEU A 323 43.44 0.95 -12.17
N ASN A 324 42.48 0.27 -12.79
CA ASN A 324 41.08 0.45 -12.46
C ASN A 324 40.80 -0.24 -11.11
N TRP A 325 40.90 0.52 -10.02
CA TRP A 325 40.73 0.01 -8.65
C TRP A 325 39.34 -0.57 -8.39
N ASP A 326 38.31 -0.04 -9.06
CA ASP A 326 36.95 -0.57 -8.98
C ASP A 326 36.88 -1.95 -9.66
N MET A 327 37.52 -2.11 -10.82
CA MET A 327 37.67 -3.42 -11.47
C MET A 327 38.47 -4.41 -10.62
N VAL A 328 39.57 -3.98 -9.98
CA VAL A 328 40.35 -4.82 -9.05
C VAL A 328 39.54 -5.24 -7.84
N LYS A 329 38.72 -4.33 -7.28
CA LYS A 329 37.77 -4.63 -6.21
C LYS A 329 36.83 -5.75 -6.64
N TYR A 330 36.14 -5.59 -7.77
CA TYR A 330 35.19 -6.59 -8.26
C TYR A 330 35.86 -7.94 -8.55
N ILE A 331 37.05 -7.95 -9.15
CA ILE A 331 37.80 -9.20 -9.40
C ILE A 331 38.12 -9.94 -8.09
N PHE A 332 38.55 -9.21 -7.05
CA PHE A 332 38.85 -9.82 -5.74
C PHE A 332 37.61 -10.20 -4.94
N GLU A 333 36.47 -9.55 -5.17
CA GLU A 333 35.18 -9.98 -4.60
C GLU A 333 34.71 -11.29 -5.24
N LEU A 334 34.96 -11.47 -6.54
CA LEU A 334 34.57 -12.65 -7.31
C LEU A 334 35.42 -13.89 -7.01
N ASP A 335 36.73 -13.75 -6.77
CA ASP A 335 37.63 -14.87 -6.47
C ASP A 335 38.49 -14.61 -5.23
N SER A 336 38.13 -15.26 -4.12
CA SER A 336 38.86 -15.15 -2.87
C SER A 336 40.23 -15.83 -2.91
N GLU A 337 40.42 -16.90 -3.68
CA GLU A 337 41.72 -17.61 -3.81
C GLU A 337 42.73 -16.75 -4.57
N LEU A 338 42.28 -16.12 -5.66
CA LEU A 338 43.07 -15.13 -6.39
C LEU A 338 43.42 -13.93 -5.51
N ALA A 339 42.44 -13.41 -4.77
CA ALA A 339 42.66 -12.29 -3.87
C ALA A 339 43.69 -12.63 -2.78
N ALA A 340 43.63 -13.78 -2.09
CA ALA A 340 44.62 -14.12 -1.07
C ALA A 340 46.03 -14.31 -1.67
N SER A 341 46.15 -15.00 -2.79
CA SER A 341 47.44 -15.34 -3.39
C SER A 341 48.15 -14.16 -4.06
N LYS A 342 47.41 -13.21 -4.65
CA LYS A 342 47.98 -12.11 -5.46
C LYS A 342 47.82 -10.71 -4.87
N SER A 343 47.09 -10.50 -3.77
CA SER A 343 46.85 -9.15 -3.19
C SER A 343 48.02 -8.47 -2.50
N LYS A 344 49.15 -9.17 -2.25
CA LYS A 344 50.29 -8.60 -1.49
C LYS A 344 50.80 -7.27 -2.04
N PHE A 345 50.69 -7.04 -3.36
CA PHE A 345 51.11 -5.77 -3.96
C PHE A 345 50.30 -4.57 -3.47
N VAL A 346 49.05 -4.76 -3.02
CA VAL A 346 48.20 -3.69 -2.49
C VAL A 346 48.84 -3.09 -1.24
N PHE A 347 49.13 -3.93 -0.25
CA PHE A 347 49.76 -3.50 1.01
C PHE A 347 51.24 -3.17 0.87
N GLU A 348 51.95 -3.79 -0.09
CA GLU A 348 53.39 -3.54 -0.27
C GLU A 348 53.70 -2.26 -1.05
N LYS A 349 52.86 -1.87 -2.02
CA LYS A 349 53.15 -0.73 -2.90
C LYS A 349 52.40 0.54 -2.53
N TYR A 350 51.30 0.45 -1.79
CA TYR A 350 50.48 1.62 -1.45
C TYR A 350 51.21 2.58 -0.48
N ASN A 351 50.92 3.87 -0.64
CA ASN A 351 51.40 4.98 0.18
C ASN A 351 50.38 6.13 0.06
N SER A 352 50.04 6.78 1.17
CA SER A 352 49.09 7.91 1.22
C SER A 352 49.46 9.06 0.28
N ALA A 353 50.74 9.20 -0.11
CA ALA A 353 51.18 10.16 -1.13
C ALA A 353 50.56 9.93 -2.53
N PHE A 354 49.95 8.77 -2.81
CA PHE A 354 49.26 8.52 -4.07
C PHE A 354 47.85 9.15 -4.14
N ASN A 355 47.29 9.65 -3.04
CA ASN A 355 45.91 10.20 -2.97
C ASN A 355 44.84 9.22 -3.50
N LEU A 356 44.99 7.92 -3.22
CA LEU A 356 44.07 6.87 -3.64
C LEU A 356 43.34 6.20 -2.47
N ASN A 357 43.29 6.84 -1.30
CA ASN A 357 42.78 6.27 -0.04
C ASN A 357 41.35 5.75 -0.20
N GLU A 358 40.46 6.55 -0.80
CA GLU A 358 39.05 6.20 -1.04
C GLU A 358 38.88 5.01 -2.00
N LYS A 359 39.84 4.77 -2.92
CA LYS A 359 39.77 3.70 -3.92
C LYS A 359 40.45 2.41 -3.47
N VAL A 360 41.51 2.52 -2.68
CA VAL A 360 42.33 1.37 -2.23
C VAL A 360 41.79 0.75 -0.95
N LEU A 361 41.21 1.55 -0.04
CA LEU A 361 40.64 1.05 1.21
C LEU A 361 39.54 -0.01 0.99
N PRO A 362 38.58 0.16 0.05
CA PRO A 362 37.59 -0.88 -0.27
C PRO A 362 38.25 -2.18 -0.75
N VAL A 363 39.28 -2.09 -1.58
CA VAL A 363 40.02 -3.27 -2.07
C VAL A 363 40.72 -3.98 -0.91
N GLY A 364 41.33 -3.24 0.02
CA GLY A 364 41.93 -3.79 1.22
C GLY A 364 40.93 -4.58 2.08
N LYS A 365 39.71 -4.06 2.26
CA LYS A 365 38.62 -4.77 2.98
C LYS A 365 38.24 -6.09 2.31
N VAL A 366 38.08 -6.08 0.98
CA VAL A 366 37.79 -7.30 0.20
C VAL A 366 38.90 -8.34 0.38
N VAL A 367 40.16 -7.91 0.40
CA VAL A 367 41.29 -8.80 0.63
C VAL A 367 41.23 -9.45 2.01
N VAL A 368 40.95 -8.71 3.09
CA VAL A 368 40.79 -9.31 4.43
C VAL A 368 39.70 -10.37 4.44
N SER A 369 38.55 -10.07 3.82
CA SER A 369 37.44 -11.03 3.67
C SER A 369 37.86 -12.27 2.89
N ALA A 370 38.73 -12.13 1.88
CA ALA A 370 39.27 -13.25 1.12
C ALA A 370 40.19 -14.14 1.96
N TYR A 371 41.10 -13.56 2.75
CA TYR A 371 41.94 -14.30 3.70
C TYR A 371 41.10 -15.04 4.75
N ALA A 372 40.00 -14.45 5.20
CA ALA A 372 39.04 -15.10 6.10
C ALA A 372 38.36 -16.31 5.44
N LYS A 373 37.83 -16.16 4.22
CA LYS A 373 37.19 -17.25 3.45
C LYS A 373 38.16 -18.42 3.19
N ASN A 374 39.42 -18.13 2.90
CA ASN A 374 40.43 -19.16 2.61
C ASN A 374 41.10 -19.77 3.85
N ARG A 375 40.67 -19.41 5.08
CA ARG A 375 41.26 -19.87 6.36
C ARG A 375 42.72 -19.46 6.57
N GLU A 376 43.17 -18.39 5.91
CA GLU A 376 44.54 -17.85 5.99
C GLU A 376 44.62 -16.56 6.84
N LEU A 377 43.54 -16.21 7.53
CA LEU A 377 43.44 -14.97 8.31
C LEU A 377 44.53 -14.81 9.38
N VAL A 378 45.01 -15.91 9.99
CA VAL A 378 46.14 -15.87 10.96
C VAL A 378 47.42 -15.33 10.31
N ASP A 379 47.72 -15.75 9.08
CA ASP A 379 48.90 -15.27 8.36
C ASP A 379 48.76 -13.80 7.98
N PHE A 380 47.54 -13.36 7.64
CA PHE A 380 47.26 -11.96 7.40
C PHE A 380 47.53 -11.11 8.66
N LEU A 381 46.94 -11.49 9.80
CA LEU A 381 47.03 -10.75 11.08
C LEU A 381 48.46 -10.67 11.63
N LEU A 382 49.27 -11.73 11.48
CA LEU A 382 50.61 -11.79 12.08
C LEU A 382 51.74 -11.37 11.13
N LYS A 383 51.54 -11.41 9.80
CA LYS A 383 52.62 -11.18 8.82
C LYS A 383 52.33 -10.04 7.83
N VAL A 384 51.10 -9.93 7.33
CA VAL A 384 50.76 -8.97 6.26
C VAL A 384 50.34 -7.63 6.84
N TRP A 385 49.38 -7.65 7.77
CA TRP A 385 48.82 -6.44 8.36
C TRP A 385 49.84 -5.62 9.18
N PRO A 386 50.70 -6.21 10.04
CA PRO A 386 51.71 -5.45 10.77
C PRO A 386 52.72 -4.75 9.83
N LYS A 387 53.04 -5.36 8.69
CA LYS A 387 53.90 -4.74 7.66
C LYS A 387 53.19 -3.62 6.90
N ALA A 388 51.86 -3.69 6.77
CA ALA A 388 51.05 -2.64 6.16
C ALA A 388 50.96 -1.42 7.07
N ILE A 389 50.68 -1.62 8.36
CA ILE A 389 50.63 -0.55 9.38
C ILE A 389 51.99 0.15 9.49
N ALA A 390 53.09 -0.59 9.49
CA ALA A 390 54.43 -0.01 9.52
C ALA A 390 54.77 0.87 8.30
N LYS A 391 53.98 0.81 7.22
CA LYS A 391 54.16 1.64 6.01
C LYS A 391 53.24 2.84 5.98
N ASP A 392 51.98 2.68 6.41
CA ASP A 392 50.97 3.71 6.24
C ASP A 392 49.86 3.60 7.30
N GLU A 393 49.47 4.75 7.85
CA GLU A 393 48.42 4.93 8.87
C GLU A 393 46.99 4.70 8.33
N LEU A 394 46.82 4.45 7.02
CA LEU A 394 45.51 4.03 6.50
C LEU A 394 45.06 2.70 7.12
N TRP A 395 46.01 1.81 7.46
CA TRP A 395 45.72 0.43 7.84
C TRP A 395 45.48 0.22 9.34
N ASP A 396 45.78 1.20 10.19
CA ASP A 396 45.41 1.24 11.61
C ASP A 396 44.21 2.19 11.88
N GLY A 397 43.59 2.72 10.83
CA GLY A 397 42.36 3.51 10.93
C GLY A 397 41.15 2.70 11.45
N GLU A 398 40.25 3.37 12.16
CA GLU A 398 39.07 2.77 12.80
C GLU A 398 38.18 1.99 11.82
N GLU A 399 37.97 2.52 10.60
CA GLU A 399 37.13 1.90 9.58
C GLU A 399 37.69 0.55 9.09
N PHE A 400 39.03 0.41 9.05
CA PHE A 400 39.68 -0.86 8.68
C PHE A 400 39.67 -1.84 9.85
N ILE A 401 39.95 -1.38 11.07
CA ILE A 401 39.90 -2.20 12.30
C ILE A 401 38.51 -2.81 12.49
N LEU A 402 37.43 -2.05 12.29
CA LEU A 402 36.07 -2.56 12.39
C LEU A 402 35.77 -3.67 11.37
N HIS A 403 36.29 -3.54 10.14
CA HIS A 403 36.16 -4.58 9.12
C HIS A 403 36.92 -5.85 9.53
N VAL A 404 38.15 -5.72 10.03
CA VAL A 404 38.94 -6.85 10.54
C VAL A 404 38.24 -7.51 11.74
N ALA A 405 37.65 -6.72 12.65
CA ALA A 405 36.89 -7.21 13.80
C ALA A 405 35.72 -8.11 13.37
N SER A 406 35.00 -7.75 12.30
CA SER A 406 33.91 -8.57 11.76
C SER A 406 34.38 -9.95 11.26
N CYS A 407 35.66 -10.07 10.88
CA CYS A 407 36.26 -11.31 10.38
C CYS A 407 36.80 -12.22 11.50
N VAL A 408 36.83 -11.77 12.76
CA VAL A 408 37.39 -12.53 13.90
C VAL A 408 36.63 -13.85 14.13
N ASN A 409 35.33 -13.87 13.88
CA ASN A 409 34.47 -15.05 14.01
C ASN A 409 34.83 -16.21 13.05
N TYR A 410 35.67 -15.96 12.03
CA TYR A 410 36.18 -17.02 11.14
C TYR A 410 37.35 -17.82 11.72
N LEU A 411 37.96 -17.33 12.81
CA LEU A 411 39.08 -18.01 13.45
C LEU A 411 38.59 -19.08 14.43
N SER A 412 39.23 -20.25 14.41
CA SER A 412 39.03 -21.25 15.46
C SER A 412 39.66 -20.82 16.78
N GLU A 413 39.19 -21.38 17.89
CA GLU A 413 39.73 -21.13 19.24
C GLU A 413 41.25 -21.27 19.31
N LYS A 414 41.83 -22.33 18.72
CA LYS A 414 43.28 -22.55 18.70
C LYS A 414 44.03 -21.45 17.93
N GLN A 415 43.43 -20.93 16.86
CA GLN A 415 44.00 -19.85 16.07
C GLN A 415 43.93 -18.52 16.84
N LEU A 416 42.83 -18.26 17.54
CA LEU A 416 42.69 -17.08 18.41
C LEU A 416 43.73 -17.09 19.54
N VAL A 417 43.90 -18.22 20.22
CA VAL A 417 44.95 -18.36 21.25
C VAL A 417 46.33 -18.03 20.67
N HIS A 418 46.66 -18.57 19.49
CA HIS A 418 47.94 -18.32 18.85
C HIS A 418 48.15 -16.83 18.51
N VAL A 419 47.13 -16.15 17.97
CA VAL A 419 47.20 -14.73 17.63
C VAL A 419 47.32 -13.87 18.89
N ILE A 420 46.57 -14.17 19.95
CA ILE A 420 46.62 -13.46 21.24
C ILE A 420 48.02 -13.57 21.87
N GLU A 421 48.59 -14.78 21.95
CA GLU A 421 49.93 -15.01 22.50
C GLU A 421 51.05 -14.38 21.66
N ALA A 422 50.83 -14.19 20.36
CA ALA A 422 51.78 -13.54 19.45
C ALA A 422 51.67 -12.01 19.47
N SER A 423 50.53 -11.45 19.90
CA SER A 423 50.25 -10.01 19.85
C SER A 423 51.30 -9.11 20.56
N PRO A 424 51.89 -9.47 21.73
CA PRO A 424 52.87 -8.61 22.40
C PRO A 424 54.22 -8.53 21.68
N LYS A 425 54.46 -9.38 20.68
CA LYS A 425 55.72 -9.42 19.91
C LYS A 425 55.70 -8.46 18.71
N LEU A 426 54.57 -7.82 18.44
CA LEU A 426 54.39 -6.85 17.34
C LEU A 426 54.81 -5.43 17.79
N SER A 427 54.84 -4.47 16.86
CA SER A 427 55.00 -3.05 17.24
C SER A 427 53.80 -2.58 18.06
N THR A 428 53.95 -1.51 18.84
CA THR A 428 52.89 -1.01 19.72
C THR A 428 51.62 -0.66 18.94
N GLU A 429 51.74 -0.06 17.76
CA GLU A 429 50.63 0.34 16.88
C GLU A 429 49.91 -0.89 16.29
N ALA A 430 50.69 -1.86 15.80
CA ALA A 430 50.13 -3.11 15.28
C ALA A 430 49.50 -3.97 16.38
N CYS A 431 50.05 -3.93 17.60
CA CYS A 431 49.50 -4.59 18.78
C CYS A 431 48.17 -3.94 19.18
N ALA A 432 48.09 -2.60 19.19
CA ALA A 432 46.87 -1.86 19.48
C ALA A 432 45.77 -2.18 18.46
N ALA A 433 46.06 -2.07 17.15
CA ALA A 433 45.09 -2.36 16.09
C ALA A 433 44.60 -3.82 16.14
N LEU A 434 45.50 -4.78 16.39
CA LEU A 434 45.16 -6.19 16.50
C LEU A 434 44.29 -6.48 17.72
N LEU A 435 44.67 -5.99 18.90
CA LEU A 435 43.89 -6.20 20.13
C LEU A 435 42.54 -5.47 20.10
N SER A 436 42.46 -4.27 19.52
CA SER A 436 41.19 -3.58 19.29
C SER A 436 40.29 -4.38 18.33
N ALA A 437 40.82 -4.90 17.22
CA ALA A 437 40.04 -5.73 16.30
C ALA A 437 39.56 -7.04 16.96
N LEU A 438 40.43 -7.73 17.69
CA LEU A 438 40.09 -8.96 18.41
C LEU A 438 39.01 -8.70 19.45
N THR A 439 39.23 -7.74 20.36
CA THR A 439 38.28 -7.46 21.44
C THR A 439 36.92 -6.97 20.93
N LYS A 440 36.88 -6.14 19.87
CA LYS A 440 35.62 -5.75 19.21
C LYS A 440 34.91 -6.93 18.54
N GLY A 441 35.66 -7.78 17.83
CA GLY A 441 35.09 -8.96 17.17
C GLY A 441 34.49 -9.95 18.17
N MET A 442 35.15 -10.13 19.32
CA MET A 442 34.69 -11.02 20.38
C MET A 442 33.39 -10.57 21.05
N ILE A 443 33.05 -9.28 21.03
CA ILE A 443 31.75 -8.79 21.57
C ILE A 443 30.58 -9.42 20.80
N SER A 444 30.77 -9.75 19.52
CA SER A 444 29.76 -10.40 18.67
C SER A 444 29.94 -11.93 18.57
N ALA A 445 30.86 -12.52 19.33
CA ALA A 445 31.18 -13.95 19.27
C ALA A 445 30.32 -14.78 20.26
N PRO A 446 30.22 -16.12 20.07
CA PRO A 446 29.49 -16.98 21.00
C PRO A 446 30.09 -16.95 22.42
N PRO A 447 29.27 -16.93 23.50
CA PRO A 447 29.76 -16.83 24.88
C PRO A 447 30.76 -17.93 25.26
N SER A 448 30.57 -19.15 24.76
CA SER A 448 31.47 -20.28 25.02
C SER A 448 32.90 -20.07 24.49
N LEU A 449 33.05 -19.31 23.40
CA LEU A 449 34.36 -18.95 22.84
C LEU A 449 35.00 -17.80 23.64
N VAL A 450 34.19 -16.86 24.13
CA VAL A 450 34.65 -15.76 24.98
C VAL A 450 35.22 -16.32 26.28
N ASP A 451 34.48 -17.20 26.95
CA ASP A 451 34.85 -17.81 28.23
C ASP A 451 36.15 -18.63 28.13
N SER A 452 36.35 -19.37 27.04
CA SER A 452 37.54 -20.23 26.90
C SER A 452 38.84 -19.42 26.72
N LEU A 453 38.73 -18.20 26.17
CA LEU A 453 39.85 -17.29 25.92
C LEU A 453 40.18 -16.37 27.11
N GLU A 454 39.33 -16.34 28.15
CA GLU A 454 39.49 -15.46 29.31
C GLU A 454 40.88 -15.57 29.95
N SER A 455 41.31 -16.81 30.23
CA SER A 455 42.61 -17.07 30.85
C SER A 455 43.81 -16.49 30.08
N ARG A 456 43.68 -16.31 28.75
CA ARG A 456 44.73 -15.78 27.87
C ARG A 456 44.77 -14.27 27.86
N PHE A 457 43.62 -13.61 27.86
CA PHE A 457 43.58 -12.16 28.03
C PHE A 457 44.04 -11.74 29.42
N LEU A 458 43.72 -12.53 30.46
CA LEU A 458 44.23 -12.28 31.82
C LEU A 458 45.76 -12.41 31.93
N GLN A 459 46.39 -13.28 31.14
CA GLN A 459 47.86 -13.36 31.05
C GLN A 459 48.49 -12.09 30.43
N LEU A 460 47.74 -11.36 29.61
CA LEU A 460 48.17 -10.10 28.99
C LEU A 460 47.82 -8.86 29.83
N LYS A 461 47.16 -9.03 30.98
CA LYS A 461 46.67 -7.94 31.84
C LYS A 461 47.77 -6.92 32.16
N ASP A 462 48.97 -7.37 32.53
CA ASP A 462 50.06 -6.48 32.90
C ASP A 462 50.55 -5.63 31.71
N VAL A 463 50.62 -6.22 30.51
CA VAL A 463 51.01 -5.50 29.28
C VAL A 463 49.94 -4.46 28.92
N ILE A 464 48.67 -4.83 29.00
CA ILE A 464 47.55 -3.94 28.67
C ILE A 464 47.43 -2.78 29.67
N ASN A 465 47.64 -3.04 30.96
CA ASN A 465 47.53 -2.04 32.01
C ASN A 465 48.77 -1.12 32.11
N THR A 466 49.93 -1.53 31.58
CA THR A 466 51.14 -0.70 31.56
C THR A 466 51.28 0.19 30.32
N THR A 467 50.55 -0.11 29.23
CA THR A 467 50.65 0.63 27.97
C THR A 467 49.71 1.84 27.94
N ASP A 468 50.22 3.03 27.66
CA ASP A 468 49.40 4.23 27.50
C ASP A 468 48.46 4.11 26.28
N ASN A 469 47.29 4.76 26.30
CA ASN A 469 46.27 4.78 25.23
C ASN A 469 45.51 3.46 24.92
N PHE A 470 45.58 2.45 25.78
CA PHE A 470 44.80 1.19 25.61
C PHE A 470 43.38 1.25 26.20
N TRP A 471 42.77 2.44 26.31
CA TRP A 471 41.45 2.59 26.93
C TRP A 471 40.35 1.82 26.21
N GLU A 472 40.36 1.79 24.88
CA GLU A 472 39.41 1.01 24.07
C GLU A 472 39.48 -0.50 24.38
N ILE A 473 40.70 -1.04 24.42
CA ILE A 473 40.96 -2.46 24.71
C ILE A 473 40.49 -2.79 26.14
N ARG A 474 40.82 -1.95 27.12
CA ARG A 474 40.38 -2.11 28.52
C ARG A 474 38.87 -2.12 28.64
N TYR A 475 38.19 -1.17 27.98
CA TYR A 475 36.74 -1.09 27.96
C TYR A 475 36.11 -2.36 27.35
N ASN A 476 36.60 -2.80 26.20
CA ASN A 476 36.09 -4.02 25.55
C ASN A 476 36.30 -5.25 26.43
N LEU A 477 37.45 -5.38 27.11
CA LEU A 477 37.70 -6.49 28.05
C LEU A 477 36.78 -6.46 29.28
N LEU A 478 36.44 -5.27 29.80
CA LEU A 478 35.41 -5.14 30.85
C LEU A 478 34.01 -5.48 30.37
N ILE A 479 33.69 -5.25 29.09
CA ILE A 479 32.43 -5.71 28.51
C ILE A 479 32.38 -7.23 28.48
N LEU A 480 33.47 -7.87 28.02
CA LEU A 480 33.55 -9.32 27.83
C LEU A 480 33.61 -10.09 29.15
N TYR A 481 34.44 -9.64 30.10
CA TYR A 481 34.79 -10.41 31.30
C TYR A 481 34.32 -9.79 32.63
N GLY A 482 33.73 -8.60 32.59
CA GLY A 482 33.19 -7.94 33.79
C GLY A 482 34.23 -7.80 34.91
N THR A 483 33.90 -8.31 36.10
CA THR A 483 34.76 -8.23 37.30
C THR A 483 36.00 -9.11 37.25
N ASN A 484 36.10 -10.04 36.30
CA ASN A 484 37.25 -10.93 36.21
C ASN A 484 38.48 -10.21 35.64
N PHE A 485 38.27 -9.15 34.85
CA PHE A 485 39.33 -8.26 34.39
C PHE A 485 39.45 -7.04 35.31
N ASP A 486 40.59 -6.92 35.99
CA ASP A 486 40.82 -5.89 37.00
C ASP A 486 41.70 -4.73 36.47
N ILE A 487 41.26 -3.50 36.73
CA ILE A 487 41.96 -2.27 36.35
C ILE A 487 42.44 -1.58 37.63
N PRO A 488 43.76 -1.45 37.85
CA PRO A 488 44.32 -0.79 39.02
C PRO A 488 43.80 0.65 39.19
N GLU A 489 43.40 1.01 40.41
CA GLU A 489 42.96 2.38 40.75
C GLU A 489 44.02 3.44 40.40
N SER A 490 45.31 3.08 40.40
CA SER A 490 46.41 3.98 40.01
C SER A 490 46.31 4.51 38.58
N LEU A 491 45.61 3.80 37.68
CA LEU A 491 45.36 4.19 36.29
C LEU A 491 44.12 5.06 36.12
N LEU A 492 43.20 5.09 37.10
CA LEU A 492 41.93 5.83 37.03
C LEU A 492 42.11 7.34 37.31
N LYS A 493 43.21 7.91 36.83
CA LYS A 493 43.44 9.35 36.85
C LYS A 493 42.65 9.99 35.70
N LEU A 494 42.29 11.26 35.88
CA LEU A 494 41.53 12.03 34.90
C LEU A 494 42.21 11.97 33.53
N ASP A 495 41.50 11.43 32.54
CA ASP A 495 41.89 11.35 31.14
C ASP A 495 40.73 11.91 30.29
N TYR A 496 41.05 12.46 29.14
CA TYR A 496 40.07 13.06 28.22
C TYR A 496 39.61 12.07 27.12
N ASP A 497 40.22 10.88 27.07
CA ASP A 497 39.83 9.82 26.14
C ASP A 497 38.36 9.36 26.31
N MET A 498 37.67 9.09 25.21
CA MET A 498 36.28 8.62 25.21
C MET A 498 36.12 7.29 25.96
N TYR A 499 37.00 6.33 25.70
CA TYR A 499 36.93 5.00 26.29
C TYR A 499 37.37 5.00 27.75
N TYR A 500 38.11 6.01 28.21
CA TYR A 500 38.30 6.24 29.66
C TYR A 500 36.96 6.46 30.36
N HIS A 501 36.13 7.38 29.83
CA HIS A 501 34.81 7.65 30.41
C HIS A 501 33.90 6.41 30.38
N TYR A 502 33.92 5.65 29.28
CA TYR A 502 33.14 4.41 29.17
C TYR A 502 33.64 3.33 30.13
N THR A 503 34.95 3.24 30.35
CA THR A 503 35.56 2.34 31.34
C THR A 503 35.07 2.67 32.75
N ILE A 504 35.09 3.95 33.14
CA ILE A 504 34.62 4.38 34.47
C ILE A 504 33.13 4.05 34.66
N PHE A 505 32.28 4.36 33.68
CA PHE A 505 30.86 4.04 33.75
C PHE A 505 30.61 2.54 33.84
N ARG A 506 31.37 1.72 33.11
CA ARG A 506 31.29 0.26 33.21
C ARG A 506 31.69 -0.25 34.58
N LEU A 507 32.73 0.31 35.20
CA LEU A 507 33.14 -0.05 36.56
C LEU A 507 32.10 0.34 37.62
N LEU A 508 31.39 1.46 37.44
CA LEU A 508 30.26 1.85 38.30
C LEU A 508 29.08 0.88 38.15
N GLU A 509 28.76 0.47 36.91
CA GLU A 509 27.73 -0.56 36.64
C GLU A 509 28.04 -1.90 37.29
N LEU A 510 29.32 -2.30 37.28
CA LEU A 510 29.78 -3.55 37.89
C LEU A 510 29.93 -3.44 39.42
N ASN A 511 29.62 -2.28 40.02
CA ASN A 511 29.80 -1.98 41.44
C ASN A 511 31.24 -2.16 41.95
N VAL A 512 32.23 -2.03 41.07
CA VAL A 512 33.66 -2.04 41.44
C VAL A 512 34.05 -0.69 42.05
N LEU A 513 33.51 0.40 41.48
CA LEU A 513 33.64 1.74 42.03
C LEU A 513 32.37 2.11 42.80
N SER A 514 32.52 2.64 44.02
CA SER A 514 31.40 3.07 44.86
C SER A 514 31.07 4.56 44.75
N ALA A 515 31.92 5.34 44.09
CA ALA A 515 31.77 6.79 44.00
C ALA A 515 32.28 7.33 42.67
N TYR A 516 31.59 8.36 42.16
CA TYR A 516 31.99 9.13 41.00
C TYR A 516 32.14 10.60 41.39
N SER A 517 33.38 11.09 41.47
CA SER A 517 33.65 12.40 42.07
C SER A 517 33.10 13.57 41.22
N GLU A 518 32.75 14.68 41.87
CA GLU A 518 32.28 15.89 41.17
C GLU A 518 33.26 16.40 40.11
N LYS A 519 34.58 16.23 40.33
CA LYS A 519 35.61 16.59 39.35
C LYS A 519 35.55 15.72 38.08
N GLN A 520 35.33 14.42 38.24
CA GLN A 520 35.16 13.49 37.10
C GLN A 520 33.85 13.77 36.36
N GLN A 521 32.76 14.03 37.10
CA GLN A 521 31.48 14.46 36.51
C GLN A 521 31.64 15.73 35.67
N ALA A 522 32.31 16.75 36.20
CA ALA A 522 32.56 18.01 35.49
C ALA A 522 33.43 17.80 34.24
N GLN A 523 34.47 16.96 34.31
CA GLN A 523 35.31 16.63 33.15
C GLN A 523 34.50 15.92 32.06
N PHE A 524 33.66 14.95 32.43
CA PHE A 524 32.80 14.25 31.48
C PHE A 524 31.81 15.18 30.78
N ILE A 525 31.25 16.15 31.52
CA ILE A 525 30.37 17.20 30.94
C ILE A 525 31.16 18.09 29.96
N LEU A 526 32.42 18.43 30.26
CA LEU A 526 33.29 19.17 29.34
C LEU A 526 33.59 18.35 28.08
N PHE A 527 33.94 17.07 28.24
CA PHE A 527 34.18 16.15 27.12
C PHE A 527 32.98 16.04 26.18
N LEU A 528 31.75 15.88 26.73
CA LEU A 528 30.53 15.83 25.91
C LEU A 528 30.20 17.16 25.23
N ARG A 529 30.58 18.30 25.82
CA ARG A 529 30.41 19.61 25.17
C ARG A 529 31.31 19.75 23.94
N ASP A 530 32.52 19.20 23.99
CA ASP A 530 33.44 19.24 22.86
C ASP A 530 33.10 18.16 21.80
N ASN A 531 32.34 17.13 22.19
CA ASN A 531 31.90 16.01 21.33
C ASN A 531 30.38 15.86 21.34
N GLU A 532 29.63 16.90 20.95
CA GLU A 532 28.18 16.89 21.16
C GLU A 532 27.45 15.74 20.43
N ASN A 533 27.98 15.27 19.30
CA ASN A 533 27.39 14.22 18.45
C ASN A 533 27.20 12.87 19.17
N ILE A 534 28.04 12.53 20.15
CA ILE A 534 27.96 11.24 20.87
C ILE A 534 27.00 11.28 22.06
N THR A 535 26.58 12.48 22.49
CA THR A 535 25.75 12.69 23.68
C THR A 535 24.48 11.82 23.72
N PRO A 536 23.70 11.69 22.63
CA PRO A 536 22.49 10.86 22.66
C PRO A 536 22.77 9.38 22.92
N SER A 537 23.79 8.83 22.25
CA SER A 537 24.18 7.42 22.41
C SER A 537 24.65 7.13 23.83
N VAL A 538 25.41 8.04 24.43
CA VAL A 538 25.95 7.89 25.78
C VAL A 538 24.83 7.97 26.83
N LEU A 539 23.94 8.97 26.73
CA LEU A 539 22.84 9.12 27.68
C LEU A 539 21.84 7.96 27.61
N ARG A 540 21.58 7.40 26.42
CA ARG A 540 20.72 6.22 26.27
C ARG A 540 21.29 4.98 26.94
N ARG A 541 22.61 4.78 26.91
CA ARG A 541 23.24 3.60 27.52
C ARG A 541 23.40 3.73 29.03
N TRP A 542 23.65 4.94 29.54
CA TRP A 542 24.14 5.16 30.90
C TRP A 542 23.23 6.02 31.78
N PHE A 543 21.94 6.16 31.45
CA PHE A 543 21.01 6.99 32.24
C PHE A 543 20.87 6.53 33.71
N ILE A 544 21.01 5.22 33.99
CA ILE A 544 20.95 4.71 35.38
C ILE A 544 22.16 5.22 36.18
N VAL A 545 23.37 5.14 35.60
CA VAL A 545 24.59 5.67 36.23
C VAL A 545 24.47 7.18 36.44
N VAL A 546 23.91 7.90 35.47
CA VAL A 546 23.63 9.32 35.63
C VAL A 546 22.65 9.56 36.80
N ASN A 547 21.54 8.84 36.86
CA ASN A 547 20.51 9.00 37.89
C ASN A 547 21.05 8.77 39.32
N ASP A 548 21.93 7.79 39.50
CA ASP A 548 22.37 7.34 40.83
C ASP A 548 23.63 8.04 41.34
N TYR A 549 24.56 8.39 40.45
CA TYR A 549 25.89 8.90 40.84
C TYR A 549 26.10 10.40 40.59
N PHE A 550 25.34 11.05 39.70
CA PHE A 550 25.55 12.48 39.42
C PHE A 550 24.91 13.36 40.48
N THR A 551 25.57 14.48 40.81
CA THR A 551 24.96 15.52 41.63
C THR A 551 23.87 16.24 40.85
N PHE A 552 22.91 16.83 41.56
CA PHE A 552 21.78 17.54 40.94
C PHE A 552 22.23 18.63 39.95
N ASP A 553 23.27 19.40 40.29
CA ASP A 553 23.78 20.49 39.45
C ASP A 553 24.46 19.97 38.18
N ASN A 554 25.29 18.93 38.30
CA ASN A 554 25.96 18.31 37.15
C ASN A 554 24.97 17.57 36.25
N MET A 555 23.97 16.88 36.82
CA MET A 555 22.89 16.24 36.08
C MET A 555 22.08 17.27 35.29
N THR A 556 21.77 18.41 35.90
CA THR A 556 21.10 19.54 35.22
C THR A 556 21.96 20.08 34.07
N GLY A 557 23.27 20.23 34.28
CA GLY A 557 24.23 20.64 33.25
C GLY A 557 24.28 19.67 32.06
N LEU A 558 24.29 18.37 32.34
CA LEU A 558 24.31 17.29 31.35
C LEU A 558 22.99 17.23 30.56
N LEU A 559 21.84 17.29 31.24
CA LEU A 559 20.52 17.28 30.60
C LEU A 559 20.30 18.50 29.71
N LYS A 560 20.85 19.67 30.05
CA LYS A 560 20.82 20.84 29.15
C LYS A 560 21.54 20.59 27.81
N ILE A 561 22.62 19.80 27.81
CA ILE A 561 23.32 19.42 26.57
C ILE A 561 22.47 18.39 25.82
N GLY A 562 21.99 17.35 26.50
CA GLY A 562 21.17 16.29 25.89
C GLY A 562 19.85 16.80 25.29
N LEU A 563 19.11 17.66 26.00
CA LEU A 563 17.84 18.19 25.51
C LEU A 563 18.01 19.07 24.27
N LYS A 564 19.12 19.81 24.13
CA LYS A 564 19.45 20.55 22.90
C LYS A 564 19.63 19.63 21.69
N MET A 565 20.10 18.40 21.92
CA MET A 565 20.30 17.38 20.88
C MET A 565 19.09 16.45 20.70
N ASN A 566 17.91 16.82 21.22
CA ASN A 566 16.67 16.03 21.12
C ASN A 566 16.82 14.58 21.59
N VAL A 567 17.58 14.37 22.66
CA VAL A 567 17.88 13.02 23.18
C VAL A 567 16.65 12.19 23.50
N LEU A 568 15.52 12.82 23.87
CA LEU A 568 14.25 12.16 24.19
C LEU A 568 13.56 11.50 22.99
N CYS A 569 13.94 11.83 21.75
CA CYS A 569 13.36 11.20 20.57
C CYS A 569 13.82 9.74 20.49
N GLY A 570 12.89 8.77 20.55
CA GLY A 570 13.20 7.33 20.44
C GLY A 570 13.94 6.75 21.64
N ILE A 571 13.67 7.25 22.85
CA ILE A 571 14.13 6.67 24.12
C ILE A 571 13.14 5.62 24.64
N ASP A 572 13.67 4.57 25.27
CA ASP A 572 12.89 3.51 25.92
C ASP A 572 12.17 3.98 27.19
N ASP A 573 11.05 3.34 27.52
CA ASP A 573 10.20 3.73 28.65
C ASP A 573 10.93 3.72 30.01
N GLU A 574 11.98 2.90 30.16
CA GLU A 574 12.80 2.78 31.38
C GLU A 574 13.50 4.09 31.78
N PHE A 575 13.77 4.98 30.81
CA PHE A 575 14.33 6.30 31.09
C PHE A 575 13.37 7.17 31.90
N TYR A 576 12.07 7.07 31.62
CA TYR A 576 11.05 7.87 32.29
C TYR A 576 10.77 7.41 33.73
N GLU A 577 11.22 6.21 34.10
CA GLU A 577 11.15 5.70 35.47
C GLU A 577 12.21 6.32 36.40
N GLN A 578 13.23 6.99 35.83
CA GLN A 578 14.36 7.54 36.57
C GLN A 578 13.99 8.84 37.30
N LYS A 579 13.70 8.74 38.60
CA LYS A 579 13.17 9.85 39.40
C LYS A 579 14.06 11.10 39.43
N ASN A 580 15.38 10.96 39.58
CA ASN A 580 16.26 12.13 39.71
C ASN A 580 16.37 12.87 38.37
N ILE A 581 16.51 12.12 37.28
CA ILE A 581 16.52 12.66 35.92
C ILE A 581 15.20 13.38 35.61
N MET A 582 14.06 12.72 35.85
CA MET A 582 12.76 13.32 35.57
C MET A 582 12.47 14.55 36.42
N ASN A 583 12.88 14.56 37.70
CA ASN A 583 12.80 15.75 38.53
C ASN A 583 13.64 16.91 37.97
N CYS A 584 14.84 16.64 37.46
CA CYS A 584 15.67 17.65 36.81
C CYS A 584 15.04 18.16 35.51
N CYS A 585 14.54 17.27 34.64
CA CYS A 585 13.86 17.62 33.40
C CYS A 585 12.65 18.51 33.65
N VAL A 586 11.75 18.12 34.57
CA VAL A 586 10.56 18.91 34.88
C VAL A 586 10.92 20.26 35.48
N ARG A 587 11.96 20.36 36.32
CA ARG A 587 12.45 21.66 36.82
C ARG A 587 13.01 22.54 35.71
N LEU A 588 13.70 21.96 34.72
CA LEU A 588 14.15 22.70 33.54
C LEU A 588 12.97 23.21 32.71
N PHE A 589 11.94 22.38 32.51
CA PHE A 589 10.72 22.77 31.81
C PHE A 589 9.96 23.88 32.54
N ILE A 590 9.92 23.86 33.88
CA ILE A 590 9.31 24.95 34.66
C ILE A 590 10.13 26.24 34.54
N THR A 591 11.47 26.14 34.49
CA THR A 591 12.34 27.33 34.46
C THR A 591 12.30 28.04 33.11
N ASP A 592 12.28 27.29 32.01
CA ASP A 592 12.22 27.84 30.65
C ASP A 592 11.36 26.96 29.73
N PRO A 593 10.02 27.03 29.87
CA PRO A 593 9.12 26.12 29.16
C PRO A 593 9.11 26.31 27.64
N ILE A 594 9.39 27.53 27.16
CA ILE A 594 9.31 27.84 25.72
C ILE A 594 10.48 27.21 24.97
N SER A 595 11.69 27.27 25.52
CA SER A 595 12.87 26.65 24.91
C SER A 595 12.79 25.13 24.83
N TYR A 596 11.96 24.51 25.68
CA TYR A 596 11.79 23.05 25.76
C TYR A 596 10.42 22.55 25.30
N SER A 597 9.69 23.33 24.48
CA SER A 597 8.31 23.01 24.09
C SER A 597 8.15 21.66 23.38
N ASP A 598 9.13 21.32 22.54
CA ASP A 598 9.13 20.10 21.72
C ASP A 598 9.58 18.86 22.49
N GLN A 599 10.02 19.04 23.74
CA GLN A 599 10.38 17.95 24.64
C GLN A 599 9.25 17.68 25.64
N ILE A 600 8.44 18.70 25.99
CA ILE A 600 7.33 18.56 26.93
C ILE A 600 6.27 17.58 26.40
N ASP A 601 5.98 17.60 25.10
CA ASP A 601 5.01 16.70 24.43
C ASP A 601 5.55 15.29 24.18
N THR A 602 6.87 15.08 24.26
CA THR A 602 7.49 13.74 24.16
C THR A 602 7.45 12.94 25.45
N VAL A 603 7.42 13.60 26.61
CA VAL A 603 7.44 12.94 27.92
C VAL A 603 6.04 12.46 28.30
N PRO A 604 5.85 11.17 28.66
CA PRO A 604 4.54 10.65 29.05
C PRO A 604 3.90 11.41 30.22
N LEU A 605 2.58 11.63 30.13
CA LEU A 605 1.80 12.38 31.13
C LEU A 605 1.91 11.83 32.56
N SER A 606 2.19 10.53 32.73
CA SER A 606 2.40 9.88 34.02
C SER A 606 3.63 10.39 34.77
N CYS A 607 4.62 10.94 34.07
CA CYS A 607 5.87 11.43 34.66
C CYS A 607 5.70 12.79 35.35
N TYR A 608 4.63 13.52 35.02
CA TYR A 608 4.34 14.82 35.59
C TYR A 608 3.55 14.66 36.90
N ALA A 609 4.26 14.70 38.02
CA ALA A 609 3.63 14.76 39.34
C ALA A 609 2.73 16.01 39.47
N ARG A 610 1.64 15.91 40.24
CA ARG A 610 0.58 16.94 40.32
C ARG A 610 1.11 18.35 40.66
N GLY A 611 2.04 18.46 41.62
CA GLY A 611 2.62 19.74 42.03
C GLY A 611 3.45 20.41 40.92
N PRO A 612 4.53 19.78 40.44
CA PRO A 612 5.32 20.30 39.33
C PRO A 612 4.51 20.56 38.06
N LYS A 613 3.50 19.73 37.78
CA LYS A 613 2.57 19.93 36.66
C LYS A 613 1.77 21.23 36.79
N ARG A 614 1.26 21.52 37.99
CA ARG A 614 0.60 22.80 38.29
C ARG A 614 1.55 23.96 38.02
N ASP A 615 2.76 23.90 38.56
CA ASP A 615 3.75 24.97 38.42
C ASP A 615 4.14 25.20 36.94
N LEU A 616 4.25 24.12 36.16
CA LEU A 616 4.50 24.17 34.73
C LEU A 616 3.33 24.79 33.96
N LEU A 617 2.08 24.38 34.23
CA LEU A 617 0.88 24.94 33.62
C LEU A 617 0.75 26.45 33.92
N ASP A 618 0.97 26.87 35.16
CA ASP A 618 0.89 28.26 35.57
C ASP A 618 2.01 29.10 34.91
N THR A 619 3.21 28.54 34.79
CA THR A 619 4.33 29.21 34.11
C THR A 619 4.08 29.33 32.61
N LEU A 620 3.57 28.28 31.96
CA LEU A 620 3.18 28.30 30.54
C LEU A 620 2.06 29.33 30.27
N ALA A 621 1.07 29.43 31.16
CA ALA A 621 0.01 30.43 31.04
C ALA A 621 0.57 31.85 31.09
N ASN A 622 1.41 32.14 32.09
CA ASN A 622 2.07 33.44 32.23
C ASN A 622 3.01 33.76 31.07
N ALA A 623 3.72 32.74 30.57
CA ALA A 623 4.60 32.85 29.42
C ALA A 623 3.81 33.22 28.15
N TYR A 624 2.64 32.61 27.93
CA TYR A 624 1.77 32.99 26.81
C TYR A 624 1.20 34.41 26.96
N LEU A 625 0.73 34.78 28.16
CA LEU A 625 0.24 36.14 28.43
C LEU A 625 1.29 37.22 28.13
N SER A 626 2.58 36.89 28.34
CA SER A 626 3.69 37.83 28.12
C SER A 626 4.24 37.82 26.70
N SER A 627 4.45 36.63 26.11
CA SER A 627 5.16 36.46 24.84
C SER A 627 4.26 36.25 23.62
N LYS A 628 3.01 35.81 23.82
CA LYS A 628 2.05 35.38 22.79
C LYS A 628 2.52 34.21 21.91
N ASP A 629 3.44 33.39 22.40
CA ASP A 629 3.98 32.24 21.68
C ASP A 629 3.02 31.03 21.69
N THR A 630 2.54 30.61 20.53
CA THR A 630 1.56 29.51 20.39
C THR A 630 2.08 28.16 20.87
N ARG A 631 3.40 27.97 20.97
CA ARG A 631 4.02 26.76 21.53
C ARG A 631 3.59 26.52 22.98
N ALA A 632 3.41 27.60 23.76
CA ALA A 632 2.95 27.48 25.13
C ALA A 632 1.52 26.88 25.21
N LEU A 633 0.63 27.27 24.29
CA LEU A 633 -0.72 26.71 24.22
C LEU A 633 -0.74 25.23 23.81
N LYS A 634 0.13 24.84 22.87
CA LYS A 634 0.30 23.43 22.49
C LYS A 634 0.69 22.58 23.70
N CYS A 635 1.67 23.03 24.50
CA CYS A 635 2.10 22.31 25.71
C CYS A 635 0.98 22.27 26.77
N ILE A 636 0.23 23.35 26.96
CA ILE A 636 -0.92 23.39 27.89
C ILE A 636 -1.99 22.38 27.44
N ASP A 637 -2.32 22.33 26.15
CA ASP A 637 -3.32 21.41 25.61
C ASP A 637 -2.94 19.95 25.83
N TYR A 638 -1.67 19.59 25.60
CA TYR A 638 -1.14 18.25 25.90
C TYR A 638 -1.23 17.92 27.39
N LEU A 639 -0.72 18.79 28.26
CA LEU A 639 -0.71 18.55 29.71
C LEU A 639 -2.13 18.40 30.27
N LEU A 640 -3.12 19.12 29.75
CA LEU A 640 -4.51 19.06 30.20
C LEU A 640 -5.29 17.84 29.72
N GLU A 641 -4.69 16.92 28.95
CA GLU A 641 -5.28 15.60 28.71
C GLU A 641 -5.49 14.82 30.02
N SER A 642 -4.66 15.10 31.04
CA SER A 642 -4.93 14.71 32.43
C SER A 642 -5.02 15.96 33.31
N ALA A 643 -6.15 16.16 33.98
CA ALA A 643 -6.35 17.35 34.80
C ALA A 643 -5.38 17.41 36.00
N SER A 644 -4.89 18.62 36.31
CA SER A 644 -4.10 18.86 37.53
C SER A 644 -4.98 19.25 38.72
N TYR A 645 -6.18 19.80 38.44
CA TYR A 645 -7.18 20.31 39.39
C TYR A 645 -6.70 21.48 40.28
N GLN A 646 -5.47 21.95 40.08
CA GLN A 646 -4.82 22.93 40.93
C GLN A 646 -4.27 24.14 40.19
N SER A 647 -4.09 24.03 38.87
CA SER A 647 -3.59 25.14 38.07
C SER A 647 -4.56 26.32 38.08
N ILE A 648 -4.02 27.52 37.85
CA ILE A 648 -4.79 28.76 37.80
C ILE A 648 -5.80 28.70 36.64
N ILE A 649 -5.44 28.11 35.50
CA ILE A 649 -6.34 27.96 34.34
C ILE A 649 -7.55 27.07 34.67
N GLU A 650 -7.39 26.07 35.54
CA GLU A 650 -8.47 25.16 35.95
C GLU A 650 -9.35 25.72 37.07
N ARG A 651 -8.84 26.67 37.87
CA ARG A 651 -9.49 27.21 39.07
C ARG A 651 -10.03 28.64 38.94
N ASP A 652 -9.49 29.41 38.01
CA ASP A 652 -9.89 30.79 37.78
C ASP A 652 -10.29 31.00 36.32
N PHE A 653 -11.59 31.15 36.10
CA PHE A 653 -12.16 31.35 34.76
C PHE A 653 -11.67 32.66 34.12
N SER A 654 -11.28 33.66 34.91
CA SER A 654 -10.80 34.95 34.39
C SER A 654 -9.48 34.80 33.63
N VAL A 655 -8.61 33.86 34.03
CA VAL A 655 -7.37 33.58 33.31
C VAL A 655 -7.65 32.89 31.98
N LEU A 656 -8.61 31.97 31.93
CA LEU A 656 -9.05 31.37 30.67
C LEU A 656 -9.57 32.44 29.70
N LEU A 657 -10.35 33.42 30.19
CA LEU A 657 -10.82 34.56 29.38
C LEU A 657 -9.65 35.42 28.85
N GLN A 658 -8.69 35.76 29.70
CA GLN A 658 -7.52 36.56 29.31
C GLN A 658 -6.68 35.87 28.22
N LEU A 659 -6.51 34.54 28.32
CA LEU A 659 -5.80 33.75 27.30
C LEU A 659 -6.54 33.80 25.95
N TRP A 660 -7.87 33.73 25.97
CA TRP A 660 -8.68 33.87 24.75
C TRP A 660 -8.60 35.27 24.14
N ASP A 661 -8.67 36.34 24.94
CA ASP A 661 -8.61 37.73 24.46
C ASP A 661 -7.30 38.04 23.72
N ILE A 662 -6.20 37.39 24.10
CA ILE A 662 -4.89 37.56 23.47
C ILE A 662 -4.74 36.68 22.21
N SER A 663 -5.56 35.64 22.05
CA SER A 663 -5.45 34.63 20.99
C SER A 663 -6.03 35.10 19.65
N SER A 664 -5.21 35.85 18.90
CA SER A 664 -5.59 36.41 17.59
C SER A 664 -5.39 35.47 16.39
N HIS A 665 -4.49 34.48 16.48
CA HIS A 665 -4.14 33.58 15.38
C HIS A 665 -5.04 32.33 15.32
N GLU A 666 -5.28 31.79 14.12
CA GLU A 666 -6.16 30.63 13.92
C GLU A 666 -5.70 29.38 14.68
N GLU A 667 -4.40 29.08 14.70
CA GLU A 667 -3.84 27.95 15.45
C GLU A 667 -4.00 28.12 16.96
N ALA A 668 -3.74 29.32 17.48
CA ALA A 668 -3.95 29.63 18.90
C ALA A 668 -5.41 29.39 19.30
N ARG A 669 -6.36 29.80 18.47
CA ARG A 669 -7.79 29.56 18.70
C ARG A 669 -8.17 28.09 18.70
N LYS A 670 -7.55 27.25 17.86
CA LYS A 670 -7.77 25.80 17.86
C LYS A 670 -7.32 25.16 19.18
N TYR A 671 -6.13 25.51 19.66
CA TYR A 671 -5.65 25.02 20.96
C TYR A 671 -6.53 25.54 22.10
N MET A 672 -6.93 26.82 22.08
CA MET A 672 -7.80 27.38 23.11
C MET A 672 -9.20 26.74 23.14
N ASP A 673 -9.79 26.39 21.99
CA ASP A 673 -11.06 25.63 21.95
C ASP A 673 -10.91 24.26 22.62
N SER A 674 -9.82 23.54 22.33
CA SER A 674 -9.52 22.25 22.97
C SER A 674 -9.29 22.39 24.48
N ILE A 675 -8.46 23.35 24.91
CA ILE A 675 -8.17 23.65 26.31
C ILE A 675 -9.46 23.99 27.06
N SER A 676 -10.29 24.87 26.52
CA SER A 676 -11.57 25.25 27.13
C SER A 676 -12.51 24.05 27.30
N LYS A 677 -12.60 23.17 26.31
CA LYS A 677 -13.41 21.94 26.43
C LYS A 677 -12.87 21.00 27.51
N LYS A 678 -11.55 20.80 27.57
CA LYS A 678 -10.87 19.96 28.57
C LYS A 678 -11.09 20.49 30.00
N VAL A 679 -10.84 21.78 30.21
CA VAL A 679 -11.02 22.45 31.53
C VAL A 679 -12.48 22.44 31.97
N TRP A 680 -13.41 22.75 31.07
CA TRP A 680 -14.84 22.75 31.37
C TRP A 680 -15.34 21.35 31.75
N LYS A 681 -14.99 20.34 30.93
CA LYS A 681 -15.37 18.94 31.19
C LYS A 681 -14.84 18.45 32.53
N SER A 682 -13.56 18.70 32.85
CA SER A 682 -12.95 18.33 34.12
C SER A 682 -13.69 18.94 35.33
N ASN A 683 -14.07 20.22 35.23
CA ASN A 683 -14.82 20.91 36.27
C ASN A 683 -16.26 20.39 36.43
N ILE A 684 -16.93 20.00 35.33
CA ILE A 684 -18.26 19.37 35.38
C ILE A 684 -18.20 17.96 35.98
N ASP A 685 -17.23 17.14 35.56
CA ASP A 685 -17.10 15.76 36.05
C ASP A 685 -16.88 15.72 37.57
N MET A 686 -16.25 16.77 38.13
CA MET A 686 -16.00 16.94 39.57
C MET A 686 -16.92 17.97 40.27
N ILE A 687 -18.10 18.27 39.71
CA ILE A 687 -19.04 19.28 40.25
C ILE A 687 -19.54 19.02 41.68
N ARG A 688 -19.23 17.87 42.29
CA ARG A 688 -19.53 17.61 43.71
C ARG A 688 -18.63 18.44 44.65
N SER A 689 -17.43 18.82 44.21
CA SER A 689 -16.51 19.67 44.98
C SER A 689 -17.04 21.12 45.07
N GLU A 690 -16.79 21.81 46.18
CA GLU A 690 -17.25 23.19 46.37
C GLU A 690 -16.50 24.18 45.47
N ASP A 691 -15.19 23.98 45.27
CA ASP A 691 -14.36 24.86 44.45
C ASP A 691 -14.73 24.77 42.96
N ASN A 692 -14.98 23.57 42.45
CA ASN A 692 -15.42 23.36 41.06
C ASN A 692 -16.84 23.91 40.84
N ARG A 693 -17.73 23.89 41.87
CA ARG A 693 -19.03 24.55 41.80
C ARG A 693 -18.90 26.06 41.65
N LYS A 694 -18.05 26.68 42.48
CA LYS A 694 -17.75 28.12 42.38
C LYS A 694 -17.18 28.47 41.01
N TYR A 695 -16.29 27.64 40.46
CA TYR A 695 -15.77 27.83 39.10
C TYR A 695 -16.88 27.80 38.05
N VAL A 696 -17.73 26.77 38.04
CA VAL A 696 -18.83 26.63 37.08
C VAL A 696 -19.84 27.78 37.22
N ASP A 697 -20.19 28.18 38.45
CA ASP A 697 -21.07 29.33 38.70
C ASP A 697 -20.47 30.63 38.18
N ASN A 698 -19.21 30.93 38.53
CA ASN A 698 -18.49 32.11 38.06
C ASN A 698 -18.35 32.14 36.53
N ALA A 699 -18.09 30.99 35.91
CA ALA A 699 -17.97 30.85 34.46
C ALA A 699 -19.31 31.12 33.76
N ILE A 700 -20.42 30.53 34.23
CA ILE A 700 -21.74 30.76 33.65
C ILE A 700 -22.16 32.24 33.80
N GLU A 701 -21.94 32.85 34.97
CA GLU A 701 -22.31 34.25 35.21
C GLU A 701 -21.46 35.21 34.37
N SER A 702 -20.15 34.96 34.28
CA SER A 702 -19.23 35.75 33.44
C SER A 702 -19.60 35.64 31.96
N LEU A 703 -19.84 34.43 31.45
CA LEU A 703 -20.25 34.20 30.07
C LEU A 703 -21.62 34.83 29.77
N LEU A 704 -22.59 34.71 30.68
CA LEU A 704 -23.92 35.29 30.50
C LEU A 704 -23.86 36.82 30.45
N SER A 705 -23.05 37.46 31.30
CA SER A 705 -22.85 38.91 31.26
C SER A 705 -22.12 39.35 29.98
N GLY A 706 -21.06 38.63 29.57
CA GLY A 706 -20.27 38.94 28.37
C GLY A 706 -21.06 38.78 27.07
N VAL A 707 -21.81 37.68 26.92
CA VAL A 707 -22.65 37.42 25.74
C VAL A 707 -23.79 38.44 25.62
N ASN A 708 -24.37 38.90 26.75
CA ASN A 708 -25.41 39.92 26.73
C ASN A 708 -24.88 41.31 26.36
N ASN A 709 -23.65 41.63 26.77
CA ASN A 709 -22.99 42.91 26.52
C ASN A 709 -22.12 42.92 25.24
N ASP A 710 -22.16 41.85 24.44
CA ASP A 710 -21.32 41.67 23.27
C ASP A 710 -21.53 42.78 22.22
N SER A 711 -20.41 43.30 21.70
CA SER A 711 -20.42 44.39 20.73
C SER A 711 -20.66 43.87 19.30
N ASP A 712 -21.29 44.67 18.43
CA ASP A 712 -21.56 44.28 17.04
C ASP A 712 -20.29 44.19 16.14
N ALA A 713 -19.09 44.43 16.68
CA ALA A 713 -17.83 44.57 15.93
C ALA A 713 -17.12 43.24 15.59
N GLY A 714 -17.51 42.11 16.20
CA GLY A 714 -17.00 40.76 15.87
C GLY A 714 -17.53 39.71 16.85
N VAL A 715 -17.16 38.44 16.66
CA VAL A 715 -17.39 37.40 17.68
C VAL A 715 -16.39 37.63 18.81
N SER A 716 -16.85 37.89 20.03
CA SER A 716 -15.98 38.05 21.20
C SER A 716 -15.49 36.73 21.75
N SER A 717 -14.40 36.77 22.53
CA SER A 717 -13.88 35.65 23.31
C SER A 717 -14.95 34.96 24.16
N TYR A 718 -15.88 35.75 24.72
CA TYR A 718 -17.03 35.23 25.48
C TYR A 718 -17.94 34.35 24.61
N MET A 719 -18.20 34.73 23.37
CA MET A 719 -18.97 33.92 22.42
C MET A 719 -18.20 32.66 22.01
N GLU A 720 -16.89 32.78 21.78
CA GLU A 720 -16.02 31.65 21.42
C GLU A 720 -15.97 30.57 22.51
N ILE A 721 -15.75 30.96 23.77
CA ILE A 721 -15.77 30.03 24.91
C ILE A 721 -17.17 29.46 25.15
N THR A 722 -18.22 30.28 24.99
CA THR A 722 -19.61 29.81 25.17
C THR A 722 -19.94 28.69 24.19
N LEU A 723 -19.43 28.74 22.95
CA LEU A 723 -19.58 27.64 22.01
C LEU A 723 -18.94 26.34 22.52
N SER A 724 -17.70 26.41 22.99
CA SER A 724 -16.97 25.26 23.55
C SER A 724 -17.72 24.63 24.73
N VAL A 725 -18.40 25.46 25.54
CA VAL A 725 -19.22 25.04 26.68
C VAL A 725 -20.55 24.42 26.25
N VAL A 726 -21.27 25.03 25.31
CA VAL A 726 -22.63 24.62 24.88
C VAL A 726 -22.62 23.35 24.03
N THR A 727 -21.53 23.08 23.30
CA THR A 727 -21.38 21.89 22.45
C THR A 727 -21.12 20.60 23.22
N LEU A 728 -20.80 20.68 24.52
CA LEU A 728 -20.52 19.51 25.35
C LEU A 728 -21.81 18.91 25.96
N PRO A 729 -21.86 17.57 26.16
CA PRO A 729 -23.04 16.91 26.70
C PRO A 729 -23.30 17.33 28.16
N TRP A 730 -24.45 17.96 28.38
CA TRP A 730 -24.84 18.62 29.64
C TRP A 730 -25.76 17.77 30.54
N LYS A 731 -26.06 16.52 30.13
CA LYS A 731 -26.98 15.61 30.85
C LYS A 731 -26.49 15.22 32.26
N THR A 732 -25.21 15.44 32.57
CA THR A 732 -24.56 15.19 33.87
C THR A 732 -24.71 16.33 34.88
N LEU A 733 -25.24 17.49 34.49
CA LEU A 733 -25.46 18.62 35.40
C LEU A 733 -26.64 18.36 36.34
N ALA A 734 -26.47 18.72 37.63
CA ALA A 734 -27.55 18.66 38.60
C ALA A 734 -28.70 19.63 38.23
N LYS A 735 -29.94 19.30 38.61
CA LYS A 735 -31.15 20.05 38.24
C LYS A 735 -31.09 21.55 38.54
N GLU A 736 -30.37 21.94 39.59
CA GLU A 736 -30.18 23.33 40.02
C GLU A 736 -29.41 24.15 38.97
N TYR A 737 -28.39 23.55 38.36
CA TYR A 737 -27.49 24.19 37.38
C TYR A 737 -28.05 24.18 35.95
N LEU A 738 -28.99 23.29 35.66
CA LEU A 738 -29.69 23.26 34.38
C LEU A 738 -30.30 24.64 34.11
N SER A 739 -31.07 25.19 35.04
CA SER A 739 -31.75 26.49 34.84
C SER A 739 -30.82 27.66 34.49
N LYS A 740 -29.60 27.69 35.06
CA LYS A 740 -28.58 28.71 34.74
C LYS A 740 -27.94 28.46 33.37
N PHE A 741 -27.63 27.20 33.05
CA PHE A 741 -27.12 26.81 31.75
C PHE A 741 -28.11 27.08 30.61
N GLU A 742 -29.40 26.81 30.82
CA GLU A 742 -30.48 27.12 29.88
C GLU A 742 -30.56 28.62 29.56
N LYS A 743 -30.40 29.48 30.58
CA LYS A 743 -30.32 30.94 30.38
C LYS A 743 -29.11 31.35 29.56
N LEU A 744 -27.95 30.73 29.78
CA LEU A 744 -26.74 30.98 28.99
C LEU A 744 -26.92 30.59 27.53
N VAL A 745 -27.49 29.40 27.26
CA VAL A 745 -27.80 28.92 25.91
C VAL A 745 -28.76 29.87 25.20
N LEU A 746 -29.79 30.37 25.90
CA LEU A 746 -30.73 31.35 25.34
C LEU A 746 -30.05 32.68 25.01
N ALA A 747 -29.17 33.18 25.90
CA ALA A 747 -28.38 34.38 25.64
C ALA A 747 -27.46 34.19 24.42
N PHE A 748 -26.81 33.04 24.31
CA PHE A 748 -25.95 32.67 23.18
C PHE A 748 -26.73 32.62 21.85
N LYS A 749 -27.89 31.95 21.83
CA LYS A 749 -28.82 31.93 20.69
C LYS A 749 -29.22 33.35 20.25
N ASN A 750 -29.59 34.20 21.20
CA ASN A 750 -30.00 35.58 20.93
C ASN A 750 -28.84 36.43 20.39
N SER A 751 -27.61 36.19 20.85
CA SER A 751 -26.42 36.87 20.32
C SER A 751 -26.09 36.40 18.90
N CYS A 752 -26.04 35.09 18.66
CA CYS A 752 -25.82 34.52 17.31
C CYS A 752 -26.84 35.06 16.30
N THR A 753 -28.13 35.09 16.65
CA THR A 753 -29.18 35.65 15.78
C THR A 753 -29.09 37.17 15.59
N ARG A 754 -28.58 37.92 16.58
CA ARG A 754 -28.30 39.36 16.46
C ARG A 754 -27.17 39.63 15.47
N HIS A 755 -26.08 38.87 15.55
CA HIS A 755 -24.93 38.95 14.64
C HIS A 755 -25.33 38.63 13.18
N LEU A 756 -26.25 37.68 12.97
CA LEU A 756 -26.81 37.36 11.66
C LEU A 756 -27.73 38.47 11.10
N LYS A 757 -28.50 39.18 11.95
CA LYS A 757 -29.47 40.22 11.53
C LYS A 757 -28.83 41.52 11.03
N LYS A 758 -27.73 41.98 11.64
CA LYS A 758 -27.19 43.34 11.41
C LYS A 758 -26.15 43.44 10.29
N ARG A 759 -25.57 42.33 9.81
CA ARG A 759 -24.43 42.34 8.85
C ARG A 759 -24.80 41.77 7.47
N ARG A 760 -25.81 42.35 6.79
CA ARG A 760 -26.09 42.03 5.38
C ARG A 760 -24.93 42.50 4.49
N GLY A 761 -23.99 41.60 4.17
CA GLY A 761 -23.00 41.78 3.09
C GLY A 761 -21.51 41.82 3.48
N LEU A 762 -21.11 41.71 4.75
CA LEU A 762 -19.70 41.86 5.21
C LEU A 762 -19.23 40.81 6.24
N ILE A 763 -19.98 39.73 6.47
CA ILE A 763 -19.54 38.64 7.37
C ILE A 763 -18.52 37.79 6.63
N LYS A 764 -17.33 37.57 7.23
CA LYS A 764 -16.37 36.58 6.72
C LYS A 764 -16.99 35.19 6.81
N ASN A 765 -16.86 34.38 5.75
CA ASN A 765 -17.46 33.04 5.70
C ASN A 765 -17.04 32.15 6.89
N SER A 766 -15.81 32.26 7.38
CA SER A 766 -15.33 31.55 8.58
C SER A 766 -16.13 31.89 9.84
N THR A 767 -16.51 33.15 10.02
CA THR A 767 -17.36 33.60 11.13
C THR A 767 -18.79 33.07 10.98
N LEU A 768 -19.30 33.02 9.76
CA LEU A 768 -20.62 32.46 9.47
C LEU A 768 -20.69 30.95 9.75
N VAL A 769 -19.69 30.19 9.30
CA VAL A 769 -19.56 28.76 9.60
C VAL A 769 -19.50 28.52 11.12
N TRP A 770 -18.70 29.31 11.84
CA TRP A 770 -18.60 29.23 13.30
C TRP A 770 -19.95 29.46 14.00
N ILE A 771 -20.70 30.50 13.60
CA ILE A 771 -22.04 30.77 14.15
C ILE A 771 -22.99 29.60 13.88
N LEU A 772 -22.99 29.07 12.66
CA LEU A 772 -23.87 27.97 12.26
C LEU A 772 -23.55 26.67 12.99
N GLN A 773 -22.26 26.34 13.13
CA GLN A 773 -21.82 25.21 13.96
C GLN A 773 -22.23 25.39 15.41
N GLY A 774 -22.19 26.62 15.93
CA GLY A 774 -22.64 26.91 17.28
C GLY A 774 -24.13 26.75 17.50
N LEU A 775 -24.93 27.23 16.56
CA LEU A 775 -26.37 26.99 16.57
C LEU A 775 -26.70 25.49 16.42
N ALA A 776 -25.92 24.74 15.63
CA ALA A 776 -26.03 23.30 15.53
C ALA A 776 -25.57 22.57 16.80
N GLY A 777 -24.77 23.20 17.66
CA GLY A 777 -24.36 22.70 18.98
C GLY A 777 -25.46 22.78 20.05
N ILE A 778 -26.37 23.76 19.95
CA ILE A 778 -27.43 24.03 20.94
C ILE A 778 -28.41 22.84 21.08
N PRO A 779 -28.88 22.50 22.29
CA PRO A 779 -29.84 21.40 22.48
C PRO A 779 -31.12 21.57 21.65
N ARG A 780 -31.66 20.47 21.09
CA ARG A 780 -32.85 20.49 20.20
C ARG A 780 -34.08 21.15 20.85
N SER A 781 -34.22 21.06 22.17
CA SER A 781 -35.31 21.72 22.92
C SER A 781 -35.29 23.25 22.86
N MET A 782 -34.18 23.87 22.45
CA MET A 782 -33.96 25.32 22.55
C MET A 782 -33.87 26.04 21.20
N ILE A 783 -33.82 25.30 20.10
CA ILE A 783 -33.75 25.85 18.75
C ILE A 783 -34.78 25.13 17.87
N ASN A 784 -35.69 25.89 17.28
CA ASN A 784 -36.77 25.35 16.45
C ASN A 784 -36.50 25.59 14.96
N PHE A 785 -37.29 24.95 14.10
CA PHE A 785 -37.14 25.08 12.66
C PHE A 785 -37.48 26.48 12.12
N ASP A 786 -38.37 27.22 12.80
CA ASP A 786 -38.71 28.61 12.46
C ASP A 786 -37.51 29.55 12.60
N ASP A 787 -36.72 29.36 13.67
CA ASP A 787 -35.46 30.09 13.88
C ASP A 787 -34.51 29.86 12.70
N VAL A 788 -34.38 28.60 12.25
CA VAL A 788 -33.53 28.20 11.12
C VAL A 788 -34.02 28.81 9.81
N SER A 789 -35.34 28.84 9.57
CA SER A 789 -35.93 29.48 8.40
C SER A 789 -35.65 30.99 8.36
N VAL A 790 -35.66 31.65 9.53
CA VAL A 790 -35.27 33.07 9.67
C VAL A 790 -33.78 33.26 9.41
N ILE A 791 -32.92 32.35 9.87
CA ILE A 791 -31.47 32.37 9.63
C ILE A 791 -31.16 32.21 8.14
N ILE A 792 -31.77 31.23 7.46
CA ILE A 792 -31.58 31.00 6.02
C ILE A 792 -31.98 32.25 5.22
N LYS A 793 -33.12 32.87 5.54
CA LYS A 793 -33.56 34.13 4.91
C LYS A 793 -32.61 35.30 5.14
N GLN A 794 -31.85 35.28 6.24
CA GLN A 794 -30.87 36.33 6.57
C GLN A 794 -29.54 36.14 5.84
N ILE A 795 -29.12 34.90 5.61
CA ILE A 795 -27.90 34.56 4.85
C ILE A 795 -28.07 34.87 3.35
N GLY A 796 -29.26 34.68 2.79
CA GLY A 796 -29.56 35.00 1.39
C GLY A 796 -28.77 34.14 0.40
N ASN A 797 -28.48 34.66 -0.80
CA ASN A 797 -27.82 33.92 -1.89
C ASN A 797 -26.28 33.75 -1.73
N GLN A 798 -25.71 34.06 -0.56
CA GLN A 798 -24.25 34.03 -0.32
C GLN A 798 -23.71 32.65 0.10
N VAL A 799 -24.27 31.55 -0.45
CA VAL A 799 -24.04 30.16 0.04
C VAL A 799 -23.25 29.33 -0.98
N ASP A 800 -22.15 29.87 -1.50
CA ASP A 800 -21.34 29.11 -2.47
C ASP A 800 -20.23 28.27 -1.82
N GLU A 801 -19.94 28.49 -0.52
CA GLU A 801 -18.93 27.72 0.20
C GLU A 801 -19.52 26.45 0.85
N ASP A 802 -18.88 25.31 0.58
CA ASP A 802 -19.32 23.98 0.99
C ASP A 802 -19.44 23.79 2.51
N ALA A 803 -18.56 24.43 3.29
CA ALA A 803 -18.60 24.40 4.75
C ALA A 803 -19.86 25.06 5.32
N ILE A 804 -20.39 26.09 4.64
CA ILE A 804 -21.64 26.76 5.01
C ILE A 804 -22.82 25.84 4.69
N LYS A 805 -22.83 25.23 3.49
CA LYS A 805 -23.86 24.27 3.07
C LYS A 805 -23.97 23.11 4.07
N GLN A 806 -22.84 22.55 4.50
CA GLN A 806 -22.78 21.49 5.51
C GLN A 806 -23.33 21.94 6.87
N SER A 807 -22.88 23.10 7.36
CA SER A 807 -23.29 23.59 8.68
C SER A 807 -24.78 23.92 8.73
N LEU A 808 -25.33 24.45 7.64
CA LEU A 808 -26.78 24.65 7.46
C LEU A 808 -27.53 23.33 7.40
N PHE A 809 -27.02 22.35 6.64
CA PHE A 809 -27.65 21.05 6.54
C PHE A 809 -27.72 20.33 7.90
N ARG A 810 -26.63 20.36 8.67
CA ARG A 810 -26.59 19.82 10.03
C ARG A 810 -27.62 20.49 10.96
N LEU A 811 -27.74 21.82 10.86
CA LEU A 811 -28.73 22.59 11.62
C LEU A 811 -30.17 22.20 11.24
N ILE A 812 -30.43 22.00 9.95
CA ILE A 812 -31.72 21.52 9.43
C ILE A 812 -32.01 20.11 9.95
N CYS A 813 -31.07 19.16 9.85
CA CYS A 813 -31.22 17.80 10.38
C CYS A 813 -31.54 17.79 11.88
N LYS A 814 -30.97 18.70 12.66
CA LYS A 814 -31.23 18.78 14.10
C LYS A 814 -32.60 19.36 14.45
N THR A 815 -33.07 20.35 13.68
CA THR A 815 -34.26 21.15 14.00
C THR A 815 -35.52 20.73 13.27
N ALA A 816 -35.39 20.00 12.16
CA ALA A 816 -36.50 19.46 11.40
C ALA A 816 -37.45 18.70 12.33
N GLU A 817 -38.75 18.93 12.15
CA GLU A 817 -39.78 18.23 12.90
C GLU A 817 -39.73 16.73 12.55
N PRO A 818 -40.05 15.83 13.49
CA PRO A 818 -40.11 14.41 13.24
C PRO A 818 -41.42 14.04 12.51
N ASP A 819 -41.75 14.75 11.43
CA ASP A 819 -42.95 14.55 10.61
C ASP A 819 -42.58 14.13 9.18
N LEU A 820 -43.55 13.56 8.46
CA LEU A 820 -43.31 13.04 7.11
C LEU A 820 -42.87 14.14 6.13
N ARG A 821 -43.38 15.36 6.29
CA ARG A 821 -43.09 16.47 5.38
C ARG A 821 -41.64 16.94 5.54
N SER A 822 -41.18 17.13 6.78
CA SER A 822 -39.79 17.52 7.05
C SER A 822 -38.83 16.40 6.68
N ALA A 823 -39.18 15.14 6.92
CA ALA A 823 -38.34 14.01 6.53
C ALA A 823 -38.12 13.95 5.02
N LYS A 824 -39.19 14.12 4.22
CA LYS A 824 -39.08 14.23 2.75
C LYS A 824 -38.18 15.39 2.34
N PHE A 825 -38.32 16.55 2.97
CA PHE A 825 -37.48 17.71 2.70
C PHE A 825 -36.00 17.45 3.00
N VAL A 826 -35.67 16.87 4.16
CA VAL A 826 -34.30 16.56 4.57
C VAL A 826 -33.64 15.56 3.62
N LEU A 827 -34.35 14.47 3.27
CA LEU A 827 -33.82 13.45 2.36
C LEU A 827 -33.62 13.99 0.94
N SER A 828 -34.56 14.78 0.42
CA SER A 828 -34.39 15.43 -0.89
C SER A 828 -33.24 16.42 -0.90
N LEU A 829 -33.08 17.20 0.16
CA LEU A 829 -31.97 18.15 0.29
C LEU A 829 -30.62 17.43 0.38
N TYR A 830 -30.55 16.32 1.11
CA TYR A 830 -29.37 15.45 1.15
C TYR A 830 -28.98 14.96 -0.25
N SER A 831 -29.95 14.49 -1.03
CA SER A 831 -29.70 13.96 -2.38
C SER A 831 -29.13 15.01 -3.33
N ILE A 832 -29.53 16.26 -3.19
CA ILE A 832 -28.98 17.38 -3.99
C ILE A 832 -27.56 17.73 -3.51
N LEU A 833 -27.38 17.92 -2.19
CA LEU A 833 -26.10 18.34 -1.63
C LEU A 833 -24.99 17.29 -1.80
N ASN A 834 -25.33 16.02 -1.74
CA ASN A 834 -24.36 14.93 -1.92
C ASN A 834 -23.91 14.78 -3.38
N ASN A 835 -24.71 15.24 -4.34
CA ASN A 835 -24.34 15.25 -5.77
C ASN A 835 -23.43 16.42 -6.12
N ASP A 836 -23.70 17.61 -5.56
CA ASP A 836 -22.94 18.82 -5.86
C ASP A 836 -21.62 18.90 -5.08
N VAL A 837 -21.49 18.18 -3.95
CA VAL A 837 -20.41 18.45 -2.99
C VAL A 837 -19.82 17.19 -2.36
N ALA A 838 -18.49 17.02 -2.46
CA ALA A 838 -17.74 15.98 -1.76
C ALA A 838 -17.46 16.35 -0.28
N VAL A 839 -18.51 16.65 0.50
CA VAL A 839 -18.34 17.04 1.91
C VAL A 839 -18.27 15.80 2.83
N PRO A 840 -17.24 15.68 3.68
CA PRO A 840 -17.23 14.67 4.73
C PRO A 840 -18.34 14.95 5.76
N HIS A 841 -19.01 13.89 6.27
CA HIS A 841 -20.00 13.90 7.37
C HIS A 841 -21.49 14.17 7.06
N LEU A 842 -21.90 14.58 5.85
CA LEU A 842 -23.35 14.76 5.53
C LEU A 842 -24.18 13.50 5.79
N HIS A 843 -23.63 12.33 5.46
CA HIS A 843 -24.26 11.04 5.71
C HIS A 843 -24.49 10.78 7.22
N GLN A 844 -23.58 11.22 8.08
CA GLN A 844 -23.68 11.04 9.53
C GLN A 844 -24.81 11.91 10.11
N ASP A 845 -24.97 13.14 9.62
CA ASP A 845 -26.05 14.04 10.04
C ASP A 845 -27.43 13.48 9.67
N VAL A 846 -27.58 12.86 8.48
CA VAL A 846 -28.81 12.16 8.08
C VAL A 846 -29.08 10.95 8.98
N VAL A 847 -28.06 10.15 9.28
CA VAL A 847 -28.20 9.00 10.18
C VAL A 847 -28.64 9.44 11.58
N GLU A 848 -28.13 10.55 12.11
CA GLU A 848 -28.56 11.09 13.41
C GLU A 848 -30.01 11.60 13.38
N TYR A 849 -30.41 12.27 12.30
CA TYR A 849 -31.81 12.69 12.10
C TYR A 849 -32.76 11.48 12.05
N LEU A 850 -32.43 10.47 11.23
CA LEU A 850 -33.26 9.27 11.09
C LEU A 850 -33.37 8.44 12.37
N LYS A 851 -32.30 8.36 13.18
CA LYS A 851 -32.37 7.78 14.53
C LYS A 851 -33.36 8.54 15.41
N THR A 852 -33.26 9.87 15.41
CA THR A 852 -34.14 10.71 16.21
C THR A 852 -35.60 10.57 15.76
N LEU A 853 -35.84 10.44 14.46
CA LEU A 853 -37.17 10.16 13.90
C LEU A 853 -37.70 8.81 14.36
N ALA A 854 -36.89 7.75 14.24
CA ALA A 854 -37.25 6.40 14.66
C ALA A 854 -37.58 6.32 16.17
N ASP A 855 -36.83 7.05 16.99
CA ASP A 855 -37.03 7.12 18.45
C ASP A 855 -38.28 7.95 18.83
N SER A 856 -38.68 8.91 17.99
CA SER A 856 -39.79 9.85 18.28
C SER A 856 -41.14 9.30 17.81
N ASP A 857 -41.23 8.88 16.54
CA ASP A 857 -42.47 8.41 15.92
C ASP A 857 -42.17 7.30 14.89
N LEU A 858 -42.45 6.06 15.30
CA LEU A 858 -42.22 4.88 14.49
C LEU A 858 -43.13 4.82 13.25
N GLU A 859 -44.36 5.32 13.34
CA GLU A 859 -45.30 5.28 12.21
C GLU A 859 -44.85 6.23 11.10
N VAL A 860 -44.40 7.43 11.47
CA VAL A 860 -43.80 8.37 10.52
C VAL A 860 -42.52 7.79 9.91
N TYR A 861 -41.66 7.16 10.71
CA TYR A 861 -40.46 6.50 10.20
C TYR A 861 -40.78 5.41 9.16
N GLN A 862 -41.82 4.60 9.39
CA GLN A 862 -42.31 3.60 8.45
C GLN A 862 -42.85 4.23 7.16
N GLN A 863 -43.59 5.34 7.25
CA GLN A 863 -44.04 6.10 6.09
C GLN A 863 -42.89 6.67 5.26
N VAL A 864 -41.80 7.09 5.92
CA VAL A 864 -40.56 7.55 5.24
C VAL A 864 -39.88 6.39 4.52
N CYS A 865 -39.79 5.20 5.14
CA CYS A 865 -39.27 4.00 4.47
C CYS A 865 -40.08 3.69 3.21
N SER A 866 -41.41 3.66 3.32
CA SER A 866 -42.32 3.45 2.18
C SER A 866 -42.10 4.48 1.07
N PHE A 867 -41.94 5.76 1.42
CA PHE A 867 -41.66 6.82 0.46
C PHE A 867 -40.37 6.56 -0.32
N VAL A 868 -39.26 6.24 0.36
CA VAL A 868 -37.97 5.96 -0.30
C VAL A 868 -38.06 4.72 -1.18
N ILE A 869 -38.75 3.67 -0.74
CA ILE A 869 -38.96 2.44 -1.53
C ILE A 869 -39.68 2.77 -2.85
N MET A 870 -40.73 3.60 -2.80
CA MET A 870 -41.45 4.03 -4.01
C MET A 870 -40.59 4.94 -4.90
N SER A 871 -39.80 5.85 -4.31
CA SER A 871 -38.90 6.73 -5.06
C SER A 871 -37.76 5.98 -5.77
N ALA A 872 -37.36 4.82 -5.25
CA ALA A 872 -36.28 4.01 -5.82
C ALA A 872 -36.66 3.31 -7.15
N GLU A 873 -37.93 3.33 -7.57
CA GLU A 873 -38.37 2.70 -8.83
C GLU A 873 -37.95 3.47 -10.08
N ILE A 874 -37.84 4.80 -9.99
CA ILE A 874 -37.47 5.68 -11.11
C ILE A 874 -36.48 6.72 -10.57
N VAL A 875 -35.19 6.38 -10.60
CA VAL A 875 -34.10 7.27 -10.13
C VAL A 875 -33.35 7.82 -11.33
N GLU A 876 -33.25 9.15 -11.42
CA GLU A 876 -32.41 9.80 -12.44
C GLU A 876 -30.93 9.52 -12.17
N LYS A 877 -30.14 9.48 -13.25
CA LYS A 877 -28.73 9.04 -13.20
C LYS A 877 -27.88 9.80 -12.18
N GLU A 878 -28.18 11.08 -11.99
CA GLU A 878 -27.47 11.97 -11.06
C GLU A 878 -27.72 11.58 -9.60
N PHE A 879 -28.89 11.08 -9.23
CA PHE A 879 -29.27 10.80 -7.83
C PHE A 879 -29.07 9.33 -7.40
N VAL A 880 -28.47 8.50 -8.26
CA VAL A 880 -28.23 7.08 -7.98
C VAL A 880 -27.42 6.90 -6.69
N ASP A 881 -26.24 7.52 -6.62
CA ASP A 881 -25.32 7.43 -5.47
C ASP A 881 -25.98 7.86 -4.16
N SER A 882 -26.64 9.01 -4.18
CA SER A 882 -27.37 9.56 -3.04
C SER A 882 -28.48 8.63 -2.57
N THR A 883 -29.20 7.97 -3.48
CA THR A 883 -30.27 7.02 -3.16
C THR A 883 -29.72 5.79 -2.43
N TYR A 884 -28.61 5.21 -2.91
CA TYR A 884 -27.93 4.10 -2.23
C TYR A 884 -27.51 4.45 -0.80
N LEU A 885 -27.00 5.66 -0.59
CA LEU A 885 -26.59 6.16 0.74
C LEU A 885 -27.79 6.41 1.66
N VAL A 886 -28.92 6.91 1.15
CA VAL A 886 -30.16 7.07 1.94
C VAL A 886 -30.69 5.71 2.38
N VAL A 887 -30.71 4.71 1.49
CA VAL A 887 -31.11 3.34 1.84
C VAL A 887 -30.17 2.74 2.90
N SER A 888 -28.85 2.96 2.76
CA SER A 888 -27.85 2.54 3.76
C SER A 888 -28.10 3.18 5.13
N ALA A 889 -28.45 4.47 5.15
CA ALA A 889 -28.79 5.19 6.39
C ALA A 889 -30.04 4.59 7.04
N LEU A 890 -31.12 4.38 6.29
CA LEU A 890 -32.37 3.80 6.80
C LEU A 890 -32.19 2.39 7.36
N LEU A 891 -31.42 1.53 6.69
CA LEU A 891 -31.10 0.19 7.21
C LEU A 891 -30.25 0.26 8.49
N SER A 892 -29.35 1.23 8.57
CA SER A 892 -28.52 1.46 9.77
C SER A 892 -29.34 1.96 10.96
N THR A 893 -30.43 2.68 10.72
CA THR A 893 -31.29 3.27 11.78
C THR A 893 -32.56 2.49 12.07
N ILE A 894 -32.91 1.48 11.25
CA ILE A 894 -34.17 0.74 11.43
C ILE A 894 -34.26 0.08 12.83
N PRO A 895 -35.34 0.33 13.58
CA PRO A 895 -35.61 -0.30 14.88
C PRO A 895 -36.14 -1.73 14.71
N ARG A 896 -36.10 -2.52 15.78
CA ARG A 896 -36.44 -3.96 15.73
C ARG A 896 -37.93 -4.22 15.54
N GLU A 897 -38.75 -3.26 15.94
CA GLU A 897 -40.21 -3.28 15.92
C GLU A 897 -40.80 -2.95 14.52
N CYS A 898 -39.94 -2.73 13.51
CA CYS A 898 -40.37 -2.35 12.16
C CYS A 898 -40.89 -3.56 11.35
N ASP A 899 -41.78 -3.30 10.39
CA ASP A 899 -42.38 -4.32 9.52
C ASP A 899 -41.33 -5.01 8.61
N GLU A 900 -41.39 -6.34 8.53
CA GLU A 900 -40.54 -7.16 7.67
C GLU A 900 -40.74 -6.83 6.18
N ALA A 901 -41.95 -6.40 5.78
CA ALA A 901 -42.22 -5.97 4.41
C ALA A 901 -41.41 -4.71 4.03
N LEU A 902 -41.26 -3.76 4.95
CA LEU A 902 -40.47 -2.54 4.74
C LEU A 902 -38.98 -2.85 4.66
N LEU A 903 -38.51 -3.72 5.56
CA LEU A 903 -37.13 -4.21 5.54
C LEU A 903 -36.80 -4.85 4.18
N THR A 904 -37.67 -5.74 3.72
CA THR A 904 -37.55 -6.40 2.42
C THR A 904 -37.55 -5.38 1.28
N GLY A 905 -38.46 -4.40 1.33
CA GLY A 905 -38.54 -3.32 0.36
C GLY A 905 -37.24 -2.50 0.27
N LEU A 906 -36.64 -2.12 1.39
CA LEU A 906 -35.38 -1.37 1.43
C LEU A 906 -34.21 -2.15 0.83
N PHE A 907 -34.08 -3.45 1.15
CA PHE A 907 -33.05 -4.29 0.51
C PHE A 907 -33.29 -4.43 -0.99
N SER A 908 -34.55 -4.51 -1.44
CA SER A 908 -34.88 -4.58 -2.86
C SER A 908 -34.45 -3.32 -3.63
N CYS A 909 -34.40 -2.14 -2.99
CA CYS A 909 -33.94 -0.91 -3.61
C CYS A 909 -32.51 -1.04 -4.17
N TYR A 910 -31.61 -1.74 -3.47
CA TYR A 910 -30.25 -1.97 -3.96
C TYR A 910 -30.17 -2.80 -5.25
N LEU A 911 -31.21 -3.57 -5.56
CA LEU A 911 -31.29 -4.36 -6.80
C LEU A 911 -32.10 -3.64 -7.89
N LYS A 912 -33.06 -2.79 -7.50
CA LYS A 912 -33.91 -2.03 -8.43
C LYS A 912 -33.20 -0.81 -9.04
N VAL A 913 -32.35 -0.13 -8.26
CA VAL A 913 -31.68 1.10 -8.71
C VAL A 913 -30.55 0.75 -9.68
N PRO A 914 -30.42 1.42 -10.85
CA PRO A 914 -29.48 1.03 -11.90
C PRO A 914 -28.01 1.04 -11.42
N SER A 915 -27.46 -0.16 -11.20
CA SER A 915 -26.11 -0.39 -10.68
C SER A 915 -25.03 0.23 -11.58
N HIS A 916 -25.17 0.19 -12.90
CA HIS A 916 -24.16 0.66 -13.86
C HIS A 916 -23.73 2.14 -13.71
N SER A 917 -24.52 2.98 -13.03
CA SER A 917 -24.22 4.41 -12.84
C SER A 917 -23.65 4.75 -11.46
N ILE A 918 -23.51 3.76 -10.57
CA ILE A 918 -23.03 3.98 -9.19
C ILE A 918 -21.51 4.25 -9.15
N SER A 919 -21.03 5.09 -8.24
CA SER A 919 -19.59 5.26 -8.00
C SER A 919 -19.00 4.12 -7.15
N LEU A 920 -17.70 3.81 -7.32
CA LEU A 920 -17.04 2.74 -6.54
C LEU A 920 -17.04 3.02 -5.03
N LYS A 921 -16.93 4.28 -4.63
CA LYS A 921 -16.96 4.69 -3.22
C LYS A 921 -18.29 4.32 -2.56
N VAL A 922 -19.41 4.50 -3.28
CA VAL A 922 -20.73 4.12 -2.78
C VAL A 922 -20.91 2.60 -2.79
N MET A 923 -20.43 1.88 -3.81
CA MET A 923 -20.43 0.41 -3.82
C MET A 923 -19.70 -0.17 -2.60
N SER A 924 -18.52 0.38 -2.30
CA SER A 924 -17.74 -0.01 -1.12
C SER A 924 -18.49 0.29 0.18
N ASN A 925 -19.12 1.47 0.29
CA ASN A 925 -19.96 1.80 1.44
C ASN A 925 -21.11 0.80 1.63
N VAL A 926 -21.83 0.45 0.56
CA VAL A 926 -22.93 -0.54 0.62
C VAL A 926 -22.42 -1.89 1.12
N VAL A 927 -21.29 -2.39 0.59
CA VAL A 927 -20.70 -3.67 1.02
C VAL A 927 -20.25 -3.62 2.48
N VAL A 928 -19.60 -2.54 2.92
CA VAL A 928 -19.17 -2.34 4.31
C VAL A 928 -20.38 -2.22 5.24
N ASN A 929 -21.43 -1.53 4.81
CA ASN A 929 -22.69 -1.41 5.55
C ASN A 929 -23.36 -2.77 5.72
N LEU A 930 -23.45 -3.58 4.65
CA LEU A 930 -23.97 -4.95 4.72
C LEU A 930 -23.18 -5.81 5.70
N LYS A 931 -21.84 -5.75 5.67
CA LYS A 931 -20.98 -6.45 6.64
C LYS A 931 -21.28 -6.04 8.08
N TRP A 932 -21.42 -4.74 8.33
CA TRP A 932 -21.76 -4.22 9.66
C TRP A 932 -23.14 -4.71 10.12
N LEU A 933 -24.15 -4.65 9.24
CA LEU A 933 -25.51 -5.13 9.51
C LEU A 933 -25.55 -6.64 9.80
N LEU A 934 -24.83 -7.47 9.03
CA LEU A 934 -24.75 -8.92 9.24
C LEU A 934 -24.25 -9.29 10.64
N THR A 935 -23.36 -8.47 11.19
CA THR A 935 -22.71 -8.68 12.49
C THR A 935 -23.51 -8.07 13.65
N HIS A 936 -23.93 -6.80 13.53
CA HIS A 936 -24.54 -6.04 14.62
C HIS A 936 -26.07 -6.09 14.64
N LYS A 937 -26.71 -6.35 13.49
CA LYS A 937 -28.17 -6.46 13.33
C LYS A 937 -28.56 -7.77 12.64
N SER A 938 -28.02 -8.89 13.11
CA SER A 938 -28.27 -10.22 12.54
C SER A 938 -29.75 -10.61 12.44
N TRP A 939 -30.61 -10.02 13.29
CA TRP A 939 -32.06 -10.20 13.27
C TRP A 939 -32.73 -9.69 11.98
N MET A 940 -32.11 -8.78 11.23
CA MET A 940 -32.64 -8.27 9.95
C MET A 940 -32.56 -9.28 8.80
N PHE A 941 -31.68 -10.26 8.89
CA PHE A 941 -31.42 -11.17 7.78
C PHE A 941 -32.36 -12.36 7.84
N THR A 942 -33.60 -12.20 7.38
CA THR A 942 -34.47 -13.35 7.09
C THR A 942 -33.91 -14.14 5.90
N GLN A 943 -34.46 -15.33 5.63
CA GLN A 943 -33.99 -16.16 4.50
C GLN A 943 -33.97 -15.35 3.20
N TYR A 944 -35.05 -14.64 2.92
CA TYR A 944 -35.20 -13.86 1.69
C TYR A 944 -34.24 -12.66 1.64
N VAL A 945 -34.07 -11.94 2.76
CA VAL A 945 -33.13 -10.81 2.85
C VAL A 945 -31.68 -11.27 2.66
N LEU A 946 -31.33 -12.45 3.19
CA LEU A 946 -29.99 -13.03 3.00
C LEU A 946 -29.75 -13.40 1.52
N GLU A 947 -30.74 -13.95 0.83
CA GLU A 947 -30.67 -14.23 -0.61
C GLU A 947 -30.52 -12.94 -1.43
N MET A 948 -31.24 -11.86 -1.07
CA MET A 948 -31.04 -10.54 -1.68
C MET A 948 -29.64 -9.98 -1.41
N ALA A 949 -29.12 -10.12 -0.19
CA ALA A 949 -27.77 -9.66 0.15
C ALA A 949 -26.69 -10.37 -0.69
N ILE A 950 -26.85 -11.67 -0.94
CA ILE A 950 -25.99 -12.42 -1.88
C ILE A 950 -26.09 -11.84 -3.30
N GLY A 951 -27.32 -11.57 -3.76
CA GLY A 951 -27.56 -10.94 -5.07
C GLY A 951 -26.92 -9.54 -5.18
N ILE A 952 -27.02 -8.72 -4.13
CA ILE A 952 -26.43 -7.37 -4.09
C ILE A 952 -24.91 -7.46 -4.21
N VAL A 953 -24.25 -8.35 -3.45
CA VAL A 953 -22.79 -8.52 -3.55
C VAL A 953 -22.38 -8.98 -4.96
N ALA A 954 -23.12 -9.93 -5.55
CA ALA A 954 -22.86 -10.36 -6.93
C ALA A 954 -22.98 -9.20 -7.93
N GLU A 955 -24.05 -8.40 -7.83
CA GLU A 955 -24.29 -7.26 -8.72
C GLU A 955 -23.20 -6.19 -8.60
N MET A 956 -22.75 -5.89 -7.38
CA MET A 956 -21.66 -4.93 -7.13
C MET A 956 -20.33 -5.39 -7.75
N LEU A 957 -20.02 -6.69 -7.68
CA LEU A 957 -18.83 -7.26 -8.31
C LEU A 957 -18.91 -7.19 -9.83
N VAL A 958 -20.05 -7.54 -10.42
CA VAL A 958 -20.24 -7.52 -11.88
C VAL A 958 -20.13 -6.09 -12.43
N THR A 959 -20.72 -5.12 -11.74
CA THR A 959 -20.77 -3.72 -12.15
C THR A 959 -19.40 -3.02 -12.08
N SER A 960 -18.47 -3.54 -11.29
CA SER A 960 -17.13 -2.95 -11.08
C SER A 960 -16.18 -3.06 -12.29
N SER A 961 -16.54 -3.85 -13.31
CA SER A 961 -15.64 -4.32 -14.39
C SER A 961 -15.02 -3.24 -15.31
N ASN A 962 -15.55 -2.01 -15.31
CA ASN A 962 -15.14 -0.93 -16.22
C ASN A 962 -14.32 0.19 -15.54
N LYS A 963 -13.70 -0.08 -14.38
CA LYS A 963 -13.15 0.98 -13.50
C LYS A 963 -11.69 0.71 -13.09
N VAL A 964 -11.09 1.62 -12.30
CA VAL A 964 -9.66 1.59 -11.93
C VAL A 964 -9.30 0.36 -11.09
N GLN A 965 -8.17 -0.30 -11.38
CA GLN A 965 -7.76 -1.59 -10.82
C GLN A 965 -7.67 -1.61 -9.27
N ILE A 966 -7.04 -0.61 -8.65
CA ILE A 966 -6.79 -0.57 -7.19
C ILE A 966 -8.11 -0.54 -6.40
N ASP A 967 -9.06 0.29 -6.84
CA ASP A 967 -10.34 0.44 -6.17
C ASP A 967 -11.23 -0.81 -6.33
N VAL A 968 -11.07 -1.54 -7.44
CA VAL A 968 -11.77 -2.81 -7.69
C VAL A 968 -11.21 -3.93 -6.82
N GLU A 969 -9.90 -3.95 -6.56
CA GLU A 969 -9.26 -4.91 -5.64
C GLU A 969 -9.79 -4.71 -4.21
N GLU A 970 -9.86 -3.47 -3.72
CA GLU A 970 -10.41 -3.19 -2.39
C GLU A 970 -11.89 -3.60 -2.28
N LEU A 971 -12.71 -3.28 -3.28
CA LEU A 971 -14.11 -3.71 -3.31
C LEU A 971 -14.23 -5.24 -3.31
N PHE A 972 -13.36 -5.95 -4.02
CA PHE A 972 -13.31 -7.42 -4.04
C PHE A 972 -12.97 -7.98 -2.67
N LEU A 973 -11.97 -7.41 -1.99
CA LEU A 973 -11.58 -7.81 -0.64
C LEU A 973 -12.71 -7.57 0.37
N GLN A 974 -13.36 -6.40 0.35
CA GLN A 974 -14.51 -6.11 1.22
C GLN A 974 -15.68 -7.05 0.94
N SER A 975 -15.95 -7.35 -0.35
CA SER A 975 -17.01 -8.27 -0.76
C SER A 975 -16.73 -9.70 -0.26
N SER A 976 -15.50 -10.18 -0.42
CA SER A 976 -15.08 -11.50 0.07
C SER A 976 -15.24 -11.60 1.60
N GLN A 977 -14.84 -10.56 2.34
CA GLN A 977 -15.03 -10.50 3.78
C GLN A 977 -16.52 -10.51 4.18
N THR A 978 -17.37 -9.76 3.47
CA THR A 978 -18.82 -9.73 3.71
C THR A 978 -19.44 -11.11 3.52
N VAL A 979 -19.08 -11.84 2.46
CA VAL A 979 -19.56 -13.21 2.22
C VAL A 979 -19.02 -14.17 3.27
N SER A 980 -17.77 -14.00 3.71
CA SER A 980 -17.23 -14.77 4.82
C SER A 980 -18.05 -14.55 6.10
N GLN A 981 -18.50 -13.33 6.39
CA GLN A 981 -19.38 -13.06 7.54
C GLN A 981 -20.78 -13.69 7.36
N MET A 982 -21.31 -13.74 6.13
CA MET A 982 -22.54 -14.48 5.85
C MET A 982 -22.38 -15.99 6.14
N LEU A 983 -21.26 -16.58 5.71
CA LEU A 983 -20.96 -17.99 5.94
C LEU A 983 -20.67 -18.32 7.40
N LEU A 984 -20.14 -17.38 8.17
CA LEU A 984 -19.84 -17.55 9.60
C LEU A 984 -21.10 -17.41 10.47
N HIS A 985 -21.88 -16.35 10.27
CA HIS A 985 -23.01 -16.01 11.16
C HIS A 985 -24.37 -16.54 10.70
N HIS A 986 -24.55 -16.82 9.40
CA HIS A 986 -25.88 -17.18 8.84
C HIS A 986 -25.88 -18.53 8.10
N ARG A 987 -24.89 -19.39 8.33
CA ARG A 987 -24.69 -20.67 7.62
C ARG A 987 -25.92 -21.58 7.60
N PHE A 988 -26.64 -21.66 8.73
CA PHE A 988 -27.82 -22.52 8.85
C PHE A 988 -28.90 -22.19 7.80
N LYS A 989 -29.09 -20.90 7.50
CA LYS A 989 -30.03 -20.38 6.48
C LYS A 989 -29.58 -20.66 5.04
N LEU A 990 -28.29 -20.95 4.83
CA LEU A 990 -27.73 -21.24 3.51
C LEU A 990 -27.74 -22.73 3.15
N SER A 991 -28.12 -23.60 4.08
CA SER A 991 -28.02 -25.06 3.95
C SER A 991 -28.83 -25.66 2.79
N THR A 992 -29.88 -25.00 2.31
CA THR A 992 -30.68 -25.45 1.14
C THR A 992 -30.41 -24.61 -0.12
N ARG A 993 -29.56 -23.59 -0.03
CA ARG A 993 -29.34 -22.57 -1.08
C ARG A 993 -27.90 -22.52 -1.59
N HIS A 994 -27.19 -23.65 -1.51
CA HIS A 994 -25.82 -23.79 -1.99
C HIS A 994 -25.64 -23.38 -3.45
N HIS A 995 -26.67 -23.49 -4.30
CA HIS A 995 -26.62 -23.02 -5.69
C HIS A 995 -26.38 -21.50 -5.81
N LEU A 996 -26.96 -20.68 -4.93
CA LEU A 996 -26.72 -19.22 -4.91
C LEU A 996 -25.29 -18.91 -4.48
N VAL A 997 -24.80 -19.62 -3.47
CA VAL A 997 -23.44 -19.47 -2.96
C VAL A 997 -22.43 -19.90 -4.03
N VAL A 998 -22.65 -21.05 -4.68
CA VAL A 998 -21.80 -21.53 -5.77
C VAL A 998 -21.82 -20.57 -6.96
N ASN A 999 -22.98 -20.01 -7.31
CA ASN A 999 -23.07 -19.00 -8.37
C ASN A 999 -22.23 -17.76 -8.01
N LEU A 1000 -22.35 -17.27 -6.78
CA LEU A 1000 -21.53 -16.16 -6.30
C LEU A 1000 -20.02 -16.50 -6.34
N MET A 1001 -19.62 -17.71 -5.92
CA MET A 1001 -18.22 -18.15 -6.03
C MET A 1001 -17.73 -18.17 -7.47
N CYS A 1002 -18.58 -18.58 -8.43
CA CYS A 1002 -18.26 -18.46 -9.86
C CYS A 1002 -18.09 -16.99 -10.27
N THR A 1003 -18.95 -16.08 -9.81
CA THR A 1003 -18.80 -14.64 -10.08
C THR A 1003 -17.48 -14.07 -9.54
N PHE A 1004 -17.06 -14.46 -8.34
CA PHE A 1004 -15.74 -14.10 -7.81
C PHE A 1004 -14.61 -14.66 -8.69
N LEU A 1005 -14.69 -15.93 -9.06
CA LEU A 1005 -13.70 -16.59 -9.91
C LEU A 1005 -13.56 -15.91 -11.28
N GLU A 1006 -14.68 -15.51 -11.89
CA GLU A 1006 -14.70 -14.80 -13.17
C GLU A 1006 -13.97 -13.45 -13.14
N ARG A 1007 -13.86 -12.80 -11.96
CA ARG A 1007 -13.10 -11.54 -11.84
C ARG A 1007 -11.59 -11.75 -11.80
N LEU A 1008 -11.12 -12.96 -11.51
CA LEU A 1008 -9.70 -13.33 -11.36
C LEU A 1008 -9.06 -13.86 -12.66
N ILE A 1009 -9.78 -13.78 -13.77
CA ILE A 1009 -9.36 -14.30 -15.08
C ILE A 1009 -8.72 -13.17 -15.91
N GLU A 1010 -7.75 -13.45 -16.77
CA GLU A 1010 -7.25 -12.47 -17.75
C GLU A 1010 -8.19 -12.36 -18.97
N PRO A 1011 -8.52 -11.15 -19.47
CA PRO A 1011 -7.92 -9.85 -19.18
C PRO A 1011 -8.69 -9.02 -18.13
N ALA A 1012 -9.46 -9.64 -17.23
CA ALA A 1012 -10.11 -8.89 -16.16
C ALA A 1012 -9.08 -8.22 -15.24
N LEU A 1013 -9.46 -7.07 -14.68
CA LEU A 1013 -8.57 -6.18 -13.91
C LEU A 1013 -7.87 -6.88 -12.71
N LEU A 1014 -8.45 -7.94 -12.16
CA LEU A 1014 -7.89 -8.67 -11.01
C LEU A 1014 -7.16 -9.96 -11.42
N GLY A 1015 -6.97 -10.23 -12.72
CA GLY A 1015 -6.25 -11.41 -13.21
C GLY A 1015 -4.81 -11.53 -12.72
N HIS A 1016 -4.24 -10.42 -12.23
CA HIS A 1016 -2.89 -10.35 -11.67
C HIS A 1016 -2.83 -10.15 -10.15
N SER A 1017 -3.97 -10.03 -9.47
CA SER A 1017 -4.00 -9.73 -8.03
C SER A 1017 -3.83 -11.00 -7.19
N VAL A 1018 -2.64 -11.11 -6.57
CA VAL A 1018 -2.30 -12.15 -5.59
C VAL A 1018 -3.17 -12.02 -4.34
N ALA A 1019 -3.50 -10.80 -3.91
CA ALA A 1019 -4.31 -10.56 -2.71
C ALA A 1019 -5.76 -10.99 -2.91
N ALA A 1020 -6.36 -10.67 -4.07
CA ALA A 1020 -7.71 -11.11 -4.43
C ALA A 1020 -7.78 -12.63 -4.58
N ALA A 1021 -6.80 -13.25 -5.24
CA ALA A 1021 -6.69 -14.71 -5.34
C ALA A 1021 -6.60 -15.38 -3.96
N SER A 1022 -5.76 -14.84 -3.07
CA SER A 1022 -5.61 -15.35 -1.69
C SER A 1022 -6.89 -15.20 -0.87
N ALA A 1023 -7.58 -14.06 -0.99
CA ALA A 1023 -8.85 -13.81 -0.32
C ALA A 1023 -9.96 -14.75 -0.83
N PHE A 1024 -10.00 -15.03 -2.13
CA PHE A 1024 -10.92 -15.99 -2.72
C PHE A 1024 -10.61 -17.43 -2.27
N THR A 1025 -9.35 -17.86 -2.30
CA THR A 1025 -8.95 -19.20 -1.81
C THR A 1025 -9.32 -19.40 -0.34
N ARG A 1026 -9.14 -18.38 0.51
CA ARG A 1026 -9.63 -18.41 1.91
C ARG A 1026 -11.15 -18.51 2.00
N LEU A 1027 -11.88 -17.74 1.19
CA LEU A 1027 -13.34 -17.78 1.17
C LEU A 1027 -13.85 -19.17 0.74
N LEU A 1028 -13.25 -19.76 -0.30
CA LEU A 1028 -13.55 -21.11 -0.78
C LEU A 1028 -13.22 -22.16 0.29
N SER A 1029 -12.12 -22.00 1.01
CA SER A 1029 -11.77 -22.85 2.16
C SER A 1029 -12.81 -22.73 3.27
N ASN A 1030 -13.26 -21.53 3.63
CA ASN A 1030 -14.33 -21.31 4.64
C ASN A 1030 -15.68 -21.91 4.22
N LEU A 1031 -15.98 -21.93 2.91
CA LEU A 1031 -17.14 -22.62 2.37
C LEU A 1031 -16.99 -24.14 2.53
N CYS A 1032 -15.82 -24.68 2.21
CA CYS A 1032 -15.54 -26.12 2.23
C CYS A 1032 -15.36 -26.69 3.66
N GLU A 1033 -14.82 -25.88 4.57
CA GLU A 1033 -14.47 -26.25 5.94
C GLU A 1033 -15.15 -25.31 6.97
N PRO A 1034 -16.36 -25.64 7.43
CA PRO A 1034 -17.02 -24.85 8.48
C PRO A 1034 -16.22 -24.83 9.77
N GLN A 1035 -15.98 -23.62 10.30
CA GLN A 1035 -15.52 -23.39 11.68
C GLN A 1035 -16.74 -23.49 12.63
N GLU A 1036 -16.66 -24.28 13.71
CA GLU A 1036 -17.75 -24.39 14.69
C GLU A 1036 -17.67 -23.27 15.75
N HIS A 1037 -18.79 -22.55 15.97
CA HIS A 1037 -18.91 -21.61 17.09
C HIS A 1037 -19.33 -22.34 18.37
N VAL A 1038 -18.55 -22.16 19.44
CA VAL A 1038 -18.80 -22.70 20.80
C VAL A 1038 -20.20 -22.35 21.36
N LYS A 1039 -20.88 -21.30 20.85
CA LYS A 1039 -22.18 -20.83 21.36
C LYS A 1039 -23.38 -21.71 20.95
N ASP A 1040 -23.32 -22.41 19.82
CA ASP A 1040 -24.42 -23.26 19.33
C ASP A 1040 -24.54 -24.60 20.08
N ALA A 1041 -23.55 -24.94 20.90
CA ALA A 1041 -23.60 -26.12 21.78
C ALA A 1041 -24.48 -25.92 23.03
N SER A 1042 -24.91 -24.69 23.34
CA SER A 1042 -25.54 -24.36 24.63
C SER A 1042 -27.08 -24.32 24.62
N THR A 1043 -27.74 -24.48 23.48
CA THR A 1043 -29.21 -24.35 23.35
C THR A 1043 -29.98 -25.67 23.23
N SER A 1044 -29.32 -26.83 23.14
CA SER A 1044 -30.03 -28.12 23.17
C SER A 1044 -30.22 -28.61 24.61
N SER A 1045 -31.29 -28.13 25.26
CA SER A 1045 -31.77 -28.69 26.52
C SER A 1045 -32.46 -30.06 26.30
N TRP A 1046 -31.97 -31.07 27.02
CA TRP A 1046 -32.68 -32.23 27.57
C TRP A 1046 -33.16 -33.35 26.59
N SER A 1047 -32.35 -34.40 26.43
CA SER A 1047 -32.75 -35.82 26.68
C SER A 1047 -31.60 -36.81 26.35
N ASP A 1048 -31.37 -37.71 27.32
CA ASP A 1048 -30.68 -39.01 27.30
C ASP A 1048 -29.42 -39.29 26.44
N SER A 1049 -28.35 -39.59 27.19
CA SER A 1049 -27.26 -40.54 26.89
C SER A 1049 -26.70 -40.59 25.46
N SER A 1050 -25.76 -39.69 25.13
CA SER A 1050 -24.48 -39.99 24.47
C SER A 1050 -23.71 -38.69 24.22
N ASN A 1051 -22.38 -38.73 24.34
CA ASN A 1051 -21.48 -37.59 24.10
C ASN A 1051 -21.87 -36.77 22.86
N PRO A 1052 -22.03 -35.43 22.95
CA PRO A 1052 -22.30 -34.61 21.77
C PRO A 1052 -21.03 -34.58 20.91
N ARG A 1053 -21.03 -35.33 19.81
CA ARG A 1053 -19.91 -35.41 18.87
C ARG A 1053 -19.81 -34.10 18.10
N LEU A 1054 -18.79 -33.29 18.41
CA LEU A 1054 -18.26 -32.11 17.69
C LEU A 1054 -17.95 -32.32 16.18
N THR A 1055 -18.32 -33.47 15.61
CA THR A 1055 -18.01 -33.87 14.23
C THR A 1055 -19.25 -34.05 13.37
N THR A 1056 -20.46 -34.02 13.92
CA THR A 1056 -21.67 -34.36 13.14
C THR A 1056 -22.18 -33.20 12.28
N GLN A 1057 -22.21 -31.96 12.78
CA GLN A 1057 -22.75 -30.81 12.03
C GLN A 1057 -21.87 -30.39 10.85
N SER A 1058 -20.56 -30.26 11.06
CA SER A 1058 -19.61 -30.02 9.97
C SER A 1058 -19.72 -31.08 8.86
N ASN A 1059 -19.86 -32.37 9.22
CA ASN A 1059 -20.04 -33.46 8.27
C ASN A 1059 -21.40 -33.41 7.54
N ILE A 1060 -22.49 -33.00 8.21
CA ILE A 1060 -23.80 -32.80 7.58
C ILE A 1060 -23.72 -31.69 6.53
N HIS A 1061 -23.05 -30.57 6.84
CA HIS A 1061 -22.84 -29.47 5.91
C HIS A 1061 -21.99 -29.88 4.71
N LYS A 1062 -20.84 -30.56 4.94
CA LYS A 1062 -20.00 -31.08 3.85
C LYS A 1062 -20.79 -32.01 2.94
N LYS A 1063 -21.65 -32.86 3.50
CA LYS A 1063 -22.53 -33.76 2.72
C LYS A 1063 -23.55 -32.99 1.88
N SER A 1064 -24.12 -31.90 2.39
CA SER A 1064 -25.08 -31.09 1.65
C SER A 1064 -24.44 -30.21 0.57
N LEU A 1065 -23.23 -29.70 0.81
CA LEU A 1065 -22.47 -28.91 -0.16
C LEU A 1065 -21.95 -29.78 -1.32
N ARG A 1066 -21.60 -31.04 -1.02
CA ARG A 1066 -21.03 -32.00 -1.98
C ARG A 1066 -21.81 -32.12 -3.29
N SER A 1067 -23.13 -32.10 -3.27
CA SER A 1067 -23.96 -32.24 -4.49
C SER A 1067 -23.86 -31.03 -5.44
N HIS A 1068 -23.39 -29.87 -4.96
CA HIS A 1068 -23.32 -28.63 -5.73
C HIS A 1068 -21.90 -28.29 -6.21
N MET A 1069 -20.86 -28.79 -5.54
CA MET A 1069 -19.47 -28.54 -5.91
C MET A 1069 -19.05 -29.03 -7.32
N PRO A 1070 -19.67 -30.07 -7.93
CA PRO A 1070 -19.36 -30.45 -9.31
C PRO A 1070 -19.57 -29.31 -10.31
N TYR A 1071 -20.60 -28.49 -10.12
CA TYR A 1071 -20.89 -27.37 -11.01
C TYR A 1071 -19.82 -26.28 -10.92
N PHE A 1072 -19.34 -25.99 -9.70
CA PHE A 1072 -18.21 -25.09 -9.51
C PHE A 1072 -16.95 -25.61 -10.20
N MET A 1073 -16.64 -26.90 -10.05
CA MET A 1073 -15.48 -27.54 -10.67
C MET A 1073 -15.54 -27.50 -12.21
N ILE A 1074 -16.71 -27.78 -12.79
CA ILE A 1074 -16.92 -27.70 -14.24
C ILE A 1074 -16.69 -26.27 -14.74
N ASN A 1075 -17.24 -25.27 -14.04
CA ASN A 1075 -17.05 -23.87 -14.40
C ASN A 1075 -15.58 -23.43 -14.27
N TYR A 1076 -14.88 -23.86 -13.22
CA TYR A 1076 -13.44 -23.60 -13.08
C TYR A 1076 -12.64 -24.16 -14.26
N ILE A 1077 -12.91 -25.42 -14.65
CA ILE A 1077 -12.22 -26.07 -15.78
C ILE A 1077 -12.56 -25.35 -17.09
N HIS A 1078 -13.83 -25.00 -17.29
CA HIS A 1078 -14.25 -24.24 -18.47
C HIS A 1078 -13.53 -22.89 -18.57
N LEU A 1079 -13.48 -22.14 -17.46
CA LEU A 1079 -12.83 -20.83 -17.40
C LEU A 1079 -11.31 -20.95 -17.58
N SER A 1080 -10.69 -21.98 -17.02
CA SER A 1080 -9.24 -22.27 -17.18
C SER A 1080 -8.84 -22.66 -18.60
N LEU A 1081 -9.77 -23.21 -19.39
CA LEU A 1081 -9.52 -23.55 -20.80
C LEU A 1081 -9.81 -22.38 -21.73
N LYS A 1082 -10.86 -21.61 -21.42
CA LYS A 1082 -11.34 -20.50 -22.26
C LYS A 1082 -10.49 -19.25 -22.08
N PHE A 1083 -9.91 -19.06 -20.89
CA PHE A 1083 -9.15 -17.88 -20.54
C PHE A 1083 -7.88 -18.25 -19.77
N THR A 1084 -6.93 -17.31 -19.66
CA THR A 1084 -5.67 -17.52 -18.93
C THR A 1084 -5.75 -16.99 -17.51
N PHE A 1085 -5.13 -17.74 -16.58
CA PHE A 1085 -4.80 -17.23 -15.25
C PHE A 1085 -3.29 -16.95 -15.21
N GLN A 1086 -2.89 -15.81 -14.64
CA GLN A 1086 -1.48 -15.57 -14.38
C GLN A 1086 -0.93 -16.70 -13.50
N LYS A 1087 0.28 -17.18 -13.76
CA LYS A 1087 0.87 -18.34 -13.06
C LYS A 1087 0.76 -18.23 -11.53
N GLN A 1088 1.13 -17.09 -10.95
CA GLN A 1088 1.10 -16.87 -9.49
C GLN A 1088 -0.33 -16.93 -8.92
N VAL A 1089 -1.32 -16.40 -9.65
CA VAL A 1089 -2.74 -16.47 -9.28
C VAL A 1089 -3.25 -17.89 -9.42
N ASN A 1090 -2.90 -18.59 -10.51
CA ASN A 1090 -3.27 -19.98 -10.74
C ASN A 1090 -2.72 -20.90 -9.64
N ASP A 1091 -1.45 -20.74 -9.24
CA ASP A 1091 -0.82 -21.53 -8.19
C ASP A 1091 -1.60 -21.39 -6.85
N ILE A 1092 -2.11 -20.20 -6.53
CA ILE A 1092 -2.92 -19.93 -5.34
C ILE A 1092 -4.36 -20.47 -5.48
N LEU A 1093 -4.95 -20.35 -6.67
CA LEU A 1093 -6.30 -20.85 -6.94
C LEU A 1093 -6.35 -22.38 -6.90
N VAL A 1094 -5.33 -23.05 -7.44
CA VAL A 1094 -5.20 -24.51 -7.45
C VAL A 1094 -5.24 -25.08 -6.03
N VAL A 1095 -4.62 -24.41 -5.05
CA VAL A 1095 -4.72 -24.77 -3.63
C VAL A 1095 -6.19 -24.74 -3.15
N GLY A 1096 -6.94 -23.71 -3.54
CA GLY A 1096 -8.38 -23.64 -3.25
C GLY A 1096 -9.17 -24.76 -3.93
N ILE A 1097 -8.85 -25.11 -5.17
CA ILE A 1097 -9.49 -26.23 -5.89
C ILE A 1097 -9.20 -27.58 -5.22
N TYR A 1098 -8.03 -27.77 -4.63
CA TYR A 1098 -7.73 -28.97 -3.85
C TYR A 1098 -8.64 -29.14 -2.64
N THR A 1099 -9.04 -28.06 -1.95
CA THR A 1099 -10.05 -28.15 -0.88
C THR A 1099 -11.43 -28.60 -1.38
N VAL A 1100 -11.76 -28.34 -2.65
CA VAL A 1100 -12.99 -28.84 -3.28
C VAL A 1100 -12.90 -30.35 -3.53
N PHE A 1101 -11.74 -30.83 -3.97
CA PHE A 1101 -11.51 -32.28 -4.16
C PHE A 1101 -11.69 -33.07 -2.86
N ASP A 1102 -11.36 -32.51 -1.69
CA ASP A 1102 -11.57 -33.15 -0.39
C ASP A 1102 -13.05 -33.39 -0.04
N ILE A 1103 -13.96 -32.59 -0.61
CA ILE A 1103 -15.41 -32.74 -0.39
C ILE A 1103 -16.04 -33.75 -1.33
N LEU A 1104 -15.58 -33.78 -2.59
CA LEU A 1104 -16.15 -34.60 -3.65
C LEU A 1104 -15.88 -36.08 -3.43
N SER A 1105 -16.90 -36.93 -3.61
CA SER A 1105 -16.71 -38.38 -3.57
C SER A 1105 -16.59 -38.95 -4.99
N LYS A 1106 -16.33 -40.26 -5.11
CA LYS A 1106 -16.12 -40.92 -6.41
C LYS A 1106 -17.31 -40.74 -7.36
N SER A 1107 -18.54 -40.68 -6.85
CA SER A 1107 -19.74 -40.44 -7.67
C SER A 1107 -19.72 -39.06 -8.32
N GLU A 1108 -19.44 -38.01 -7.55
CA GLU A 1108 -19.44 -36.64 -8.04
C GLU A 1108 -18.26 -36.37 -8.99
N LEU A 1109 -17.09 -36.96 -8.70
CA LEU A 1109 -15.94 -36.91 -9.61
C LEU A 1109 -16.25 -37.56 -10.97
N SER A 1110 -17.11 -38.58 -11.01
CA SER A 1110 -17.59 -39.17 -12.26
C SER A 1110 -18.53 -38.23 -13.02
N ILE A 1111 -19.36 -37.45 -12.32
CA ILE A 1111 -20.25 -36.45 -12.94
C ILE A 1111 -19.41 -35.39 -13.64
N VAL A 1112 -18.42 -34.81 -12.95
CA VAL A 1112 -17.48 -33.83 -13.53
C VAL A 1112 -16.81 -34.42 -14.77
N ASN A 1113 -16.23 -35.62 -14.66
CA ASN A 1113 -15.55 -36.26 -15.78
C ASN A 1113 -16.49 -36.52 -16.99
N SER A 1114 -17.77 -36.80 -16.76
CA SER A 1114 -18.74 -37.03 -17.84
C SER A 1114 -19.18 -35.75 -18.56
N ALA A 1115 -19.22 -34.62 -17.85
CA ALA A 1115 -19.68 -33.32 -18.36
C ALA A 1115 -18.62 -32.56 -19.17
N LEU A 1116 -17.35 -32.98 -19.11
CA LEU A 1116 -16.22 -32.31 -19.77
C LEU A 1116 -15.96 -32.88 -21.18
N ASP A 1117 -15.49 -32.00 -22.07
CA ASP A 1117 -14.97 -32.34 -23.39
C ASP A 1117 -13.55 -32.95 -23.31
N TYR A 1118 -12.93 -33.25 -24.45
CA TYR A 1118 -11.62 -33.92 -24.47
C TYR A 1118 -10.52 -33.09 -23.78
N ALA A 1119 -10.50 -31.78 -24.04
CA ALA A 1119 -9.55 -30.85 -23.42
C ALA A 1119 -9.78 -30.71 -21.91
N GLY A 1120 -11.04 -30.56 -21.48
CA GLY A 1120 -11.40 -30.50 -20.05
C GLY A 1120 -11.08 -31.77 -19.30
N LYS A 1121 -11.28 -32.95 -19.91
CA LYS A 1121 -10.89 -34.23 -19.31
C LYS A 1121 -9.38 -34.35 -19.10
N ALA A 1122 -8.57 -33.81 -20.00
CA ALA A 1122 -7.11 -33.81 -19.86
C ALA A 1122 -6.66 -32.94 -18.69
N LEU A 1123 -7.15 -31.70 -18.62
CA LEU A 1123 -6.87 -30.77 -17.51
C LEU A 1123 -7.35 -31.34 -16.17
N TYR A 1124 -8.57 -31.85 -16.11
CA TYR A 1124 -9.14 -32.48 -14.92
C TYR A 1124 -8.30 -33.65 -14.40
N LYS A 1125 -7.82 -34.52 -15.28
CA LYS A 1125 -6.95 -35.65 -14.91
C LYS A 1125 -5.61 -35.18 -14.36
N SER A 1126 -5.01 -34.12 -14.93
CA SER A 1126 -3.79 -33.52 -14.38
C SER A 1126 -4.03 -32.99 -12.98
N LEU A 1127 -5.04 -32.13 -12.80
CA LEU A 1127 -5.39 -31.55 -11.51
C LEU A 1127 -5.66 -32.60 -10.43
N TYR A 1128 -6.37 -33.67 -10.79
CA TYR A 1128 -6.66 -34.76 -9.86
C TYR A 1128 -5.42 -35.59 -9.51
N ARG A 1129 -4.51 -35.81 -10.47
CA ARG A 1129 -3.21 -36.47 -10.20
C ARG A 1129 -2.37 -35.63 -9.25
N ASP A 1130 -2.25 -34.34 -9.52
CA ASP A 1130 -1.42 -33.43 -8.72
C ASP A 1130 -2.00 -33.29 -7.30
N TYR A 1131 -3.34 -33.26 -7.16
CA TYR A 1131 -4.02 -33.36 -5.86
C TYR A 1131 -3.66 -34.64 -5.09
N GLN A 1132 -3.65 -35.81 -5.74
CA GLN A 1132 -3.29 -37.08 -5.11
C GLN A 1132 -1.80 -37.20 -4.74
N GLU A 1133 -0.93 -36.52 -5.47
CA GLU A 1133 0.52 -36.59 -5.30
C GLU A 1133 1.02 -35.60 -4.23
N TYR A 1134 0.54 -34.36 -4.26
CA TYR A 1134 1.11 -33.25 -3.49
C TYR A 1134 0.24 -32.73 -2.34
N TRP A 1135 -1.08 -32.96 -2.36
CA TRP A 1135 -2.01 -32.34 -1.39
C TRP A 1135 -2.69 -33.34 -0.46
N LYS A 1136 -3.14 -34.47 -0.98
CA LYS A 1136 -3.81 -35.48 -0.18
C LYS A 1136 -2.79 -36.19 0.72
N TRP A 1137 -2.94 -36.04 2.03
CA TRP A 1137 -2.17 -36.79 3.02
C TRP A 1137 -2.33 -38.30 2.74
N LYS A 1138 -1.23 -38.94 2.34
CA LYS A 1138 -1.13 -40.39 2.30
C LYS A 1138 -0.82 -40.82 3.73
N ASP A 1139 -1.84 -41.21 4.48
CA ASP A 1139 -1.63 -41.95 5.72
C ASP A 1139 -0.80 -43.20 5.37
N GLN A 1140 0.41 -43.27 5.93
CA GLN A 1140 1.12 -44.52 6.17
C GLN A 1140 0.62 -45.12 7.47
#